data_AF-A0A1V9YR61-F1
#
_entry.id   AF-A0A1V9YR61-F1
#
_cell.length_a   1.000
_cell.length_b   1.000
_cell.length_c   1.000
_cell.angle_alpha   90.00
_cell.angle_beta   90.00
_cell.angle_gamma   90.00
#
_symmetry.space_group_name_H-M   'P 1'
#
loop_
_entity.id
_entity.type
_entity.pdbx_description
1 polymer ?
#
loop_
_entity_poly.entity_id
_entity_poly.type
_entity_poly.pdbx_seq_one_letter_code
_entity_poly.pdbx_strand_id
1 'polypeptide(L)'
;MGHRGRTAPEISVAGRGERLSHETKLGLACLAKLKPIFAKHAARAKEVTKGSTQAQVATPAKDQRAPARLPTHNVKLATLATASNEWTVVVDDIAKFMYPSLNLEGHETDEARLQSARLQWTAKKQCQNSSEHDAIKGHERLSTAEKTRWDFDRKLQVAERMLRVPLATAASDPMEPALDGSRRPAPSRRPTVYNTHESDSADESPAQTQFDVVRTAPTRRKLAALAKQTTETGKTALYSNKHALLSKWAKLQDSRNHMTPVVVDGKLRLPKPTRRKREPDAFVDVLTPRTLFFDECTNEALLPEPLLARITADRGLDLRHFGIGDTKAIALAKSLASLPAIHALNLADNRLTQAAVSVILQLLHGRKELRELNLSENEIGKDGCVHMAEFLFAASSLAYLDLSKTRLFDDIESLSIEIAIHPSLLAVNLSNNEIGEAGGILLGETLAASTCTIQDLDLSWNQICLEGATRIGRALRSNSSIRHLNVSMNRFGDPGGHAIASALLHNTTLQTLDLSRNNLTGRAAVTLSYAVQHNKTLSRLLLLNNDLGATGTKALLHAVASGVTCDIGLSFRDSDDHDVFDAMLPSMQSPYSLDLAQSPYHYVIACELVVAAARARCELHDIWIDSGRGRCDLEFDVSRGALIEKNSGAPVALATQAGVLHVSARFLPPVVEASRDVSDTGLLNVVKVIKDRISTREMCAMLELATFDLFLSADHMRLIVSHLQSALDVVDILARSLHALVDGRATLDFLLAHLSFPDMNRLMASHGLVVLHFNPANPTGRYALDLANRVHRKLAIWFAAINRTEMTHSMRVCPRLRGNTSQRGTFANFRNEKFNGHGLEVTDRFFDKLPTKGTLEFDYVSTTRPDDDATVVDETAVTALLARIEAELWSDYVPAHRRLDMKRQVLLLQHALCGVTLTTAHVRLIMQHFPTSVDGLRLKVVLAAHRYIFDMENFEVVYEKLLPSDRKHMFTTLGYLNTLNPLNVDLEFDLAMTDWDNRVLVRTLVEMITNDPLDLIKLDDASIKLGLSIYSMFSPSSIPTTGRMGLRFVSRPNKSHAELVQLRQSTFHAFLFAARLRAAHPRVDEGNPNAS
;
A
#
# COMPACT_ATOMS: atom_id res chain seq x y z
N MET A 1 3.13 -31.35 -63.43
CA MET A 1 3.57 -32.75 -63.70
C MET A 1 5.04 -32.71 -64.13
N GLY A 2 5.80 -33.79 -63.96
CA GLY A 2 7.23 -33.87 -64.35
C GLY A 2 8.14 -34.31 -63.22
N HIS A 3 8.32 -35.63 -63.07
CA HIS A 3 9.24 -36.22 -62.08
C HIS A 3 10.70 -36.24 -62.57
N ARG A 4 11.65 -36.19 -61.61
CA ARG A 4 12.75 -37.17 -61.44
C ARG A 4 13.30 -37.10 -60.01
N GLY A 5 13.97 -38.15 -59.55
CA GLY A 5 14.49 -38.27 -58.17
C GLY A 5 15.21 -39.60 -57.92
N ARG A 6 15.49 -39.91 -56.62
CA ARG A 6 16.46 -40.90 -56.06
C ARG A 6 17.92 -40.39 -56.09
N THR A 7 18.78 -40.60 -55.09
CA THR A 7 18.69 -41.16 -53.70
C THR A 7 19.80 -40.46 -52.87
N ALA A 8 19.77 -40.28 -51.54
CA ALA A 8 19.52 -41.17 -50.39
C ALA A 8 20.68 -42.19 -50.13
N PRO A 9 21.01 -42.56 -48.85
CA PRO A 9 20.15 -42.47 -47.66
C PRO A 9 20.75 -41.88 -46.36
N GLU A 10 19.92 -41.15 -45.62
CA GLU A 10 19.81 -41.25 -44.14
C GLU A 10 18.31 -41.37 -43.79
N ILE A 11 17.96 -42.35 -42.95
CA ILE A 11 16.62 -42.97 -42.78
C ILE A 11 16.58 -43.53 -41.33
N SER A 12 15.53 -43.53 -40.49
CA SER A 12 14.05 -43.46 -40.57
C SER A 12 13.48 -42.87 -39.23
N VAL A 13 12.19 -42.66 -38.90
CA VAL A 13 10.86 -42.48 -39.55
C VAL A 13 9.96 -41.92 -38.42
N ALA A 14 9.36 -40.74 -38.49
CA ALA A 14 8.17 -40.30 -39.25
C ALA A 14 6.79 -40.74 -38.68
N GLY A 15 6.19 -39.86 -37.86
CA GLY A 15 4.81 -39.35 -38.04
C GLY A 15 3.58 -40.14 -37.52
N ARG A 16 2.64 -39.42 -36.88
CA ARG A 16 1.22 -39.30 -37.32
C ARG A 16 0.49 -38.17 -36.58
N GLY A 17 -0.26 -37.37 -37.34
CA GLY A 17 -0.77 -36.07 -36.92
C GLY A 17 -2.00 -36.04 -35.99
N GLU A 18 -2.42 -34.82 -35.68
CA GLU A 18 -3.67 -34.53 -34.96
C GLU A 18 -4.43 -33.34 -35.58
N ARG A 19 -5.62 -33.04 -35.06
CA ARG A 19 -6.63 -32.19 -35.71
C ARG A 19 -6.61 -30.76 -35.18
N LEU A 20 -6.78 -29.77 -36.06
CA LEU A 20 -7.21 -28.40 -35.67
C LEU A 20 -8.44 -28.49 -34.74
N SER A 21 -8.34 -27.90 -33.56
CA SER A 21 -9.33 -28.02 -32.49
C SER A 21 -10.70 -27.46 -32.89
N HIS A 22 -11.74 -27.90 -32.17
CA HIS A 22 -13.10 -27.48 -32.42
C HIS A 22 -13.29 -25.96 -32.20
N GLU A 23 -12.58 -25.40 -31.23
CA GLU A 23 -12.71 -24.01 -30.78
C GLU A 23 -12.12 -23.01 -31.78
N THR A 24 -10.96 -23.30 -32.37
CA THR A 24 -10.36 -22.41 -33.40
C THR A 24 -11.23 -22.34 -34.66
N LYS A 25 -11.93 -23.44 -34.98
CA LYS A 25 -12.92 -23.47 -36.07
C LYS A 25 -14.23 -22.75 -35.67
N LEU A 26 -14.64 -22.83 -34.41
CA LEU A 26 -15.77 -22.07 -33.89
C LEU A 26 -15.53 -20.56 -34.00
N GLY A 27 -14.37 -20.06 -33.57
CA GLY A 27 -14.02 -18.64 -33.60
C GLY A 27 -14.11 -18.01 -34.99
N LEU A 28 -13.54 -18.68 -36.01
CA LEU A 28 -13.62 -18.24 -37.40
C LEU A 28 -15.06 -18.33 -37.97
N ALA A 29 -15.85 -19.34 -37.57
CA ALA A 29 -17.25 -19.44 -37.97
C ALA A 29 -18.15 -18.37 -37.31
N CYS A 30 -17.86 -17.99 -36.06
CA CYS A 30 -18.53 -16.90 -35.35
C CYS A 30 -18.25 -15.53 -36.00
N LEU A 31 -16.99 -15.24 -36.34
CA LEU A 31 -16.62 -14.02 -37.06
C LEU A 31 -17.32 -13.91 -38.43
N ALA A 32 -17.46 -15.02 -39.16
CA ALA A 32 -18.22 -15.05 -40.41
C ALA A 32 -19.71 -14.72 -40.23
N LYS A 33 -20.33 -15.12 -39.10
CA LYS A 33 -21.75 -14.84 -38.80
C LYS A 33 -22.04 -13.43 -38.28
N LEU A 34 -21.03 -12.69 -37.79
CA LEU A 34 -21.22 -11.30 -37.31
C LEU A 34 -21.21 -10.26 -38.44
N LYS A 35 -20.63 -10.58 -39.61
CA LYS A 35 -20.51 -9.70 -40.78
C LYS A 35 -21.83 -9.02 -41.23
N PRO A 36 -23.00 -9.69 -41.28
CA PRO A 36 -24.27 -9.03 -41.63
C PRO A 36 -24.82 -8.09 -40.54
N ILE A 37 -24.40 -8.20 -39.28
CA ILE A 37 -24.86 -7.30 -38.20
C ILE A 37 -24.20 -5.93 -38.34
N PHE A 38 -22.88 -5.88 -38.53
CA PHE A 38 -22.16 -4.64 -38.78
C PHE A 38 -22.61 -3.94 -40.07
N ALA A 39 -22.93 -4.69 -41.13
CA ALA A 39 -23.54 -4.14 -42.34
C ALA A 39 -24.89 -3.44 -42.06
N LYS A 40 -25.70 -3.98 -41.14
CA LYS A 40 -27.02 -3.43 -40.79
C LYS A 40 -26.92 -2.13 -39.98
N HIS A 41 -25.90 -1.98 -39.14
CA HIS A 41 -25.61 -0.71 -38.45
C HIS A 41 -24.98 0.34 -39.40
N ALA A 42 -24.09 -0.07 -40.30
CA ALA A 42 -23.50 0.81 -41.32
C ALA A 42 -24.55 1.36 -42.32
N ALA A 43 -25.60 0.59 -42.62
CA ALA A 43 -26.74 1.06 -43.40
C ALA A 43 -27.56 2.12 -42.65
N ARG A 44 -27.90 1.88 -41.38
CA ARG A 44 -28.71 2.80 -40.56
C ARG A 44 -28.01 4.15 -40.28
N ALA A 45 -26.68 4.19 -40.36
CA ALA A 45 -25.89 5.43 -40.30
C ALA A 45 -25.89 6.24 -41.62
N LYS A 46 -26.44 5.71 -42.72
CA LYS A 46 -26.45 6.35 -44.05
C LYS A 46 -27.80 6.95 -44.48
N GLU A 47 -28.85 6.77 -43.69
CA GLU A 47 -30.21 7.29 -44.00
C GLU A 47 -30.52 8.64 -43.33
N VAL A 48 -29.70 9.09 -42.37
CA VAL A 48 -29.91 10.37 -41.66
C VAL A 48 -29.24 11.57 -42.37
N THR A 49 -28.44 11.32 -43.42
CA THR A 49 -27.62 12.33 -44.11
C THR A 49 -27.80 12.32 -45.63
N LYS A 50 -29.05 12.40 -46.12
CA LYS A 50 -29.31 12.66 -47.54
C LYS A 50 -30.58 13.49 -47.83
N GLY A 51 -30.36 14.79 -47.99
CA GLY A 51 -31.30 15.79 -48.49
C GLY A 51 -30.56 17.14 -48.56
N SER A 52 -29.64 17.33 -49.50
CA SER A 52 -29.89 17.87 -50.86
C SER A 52 -30.39 19.34 -50.83
N THR A 53 -29.76 20.31 -51.47
CA THR A 53 -28.77 20.22 -52.58
C THR A 53 -27.80 21.41 -52.63
N GLN A 54 -26.79 21.31 -53.50
CA GLN A 54 -25.70 22.27 -53.70
C GLN A 54 -26.17 23.63 -54.25
N ALA A 55 -25.43 24.70 -53.94
CA ALA A 55 -24.91 25.62 -54.96
C ALA A 55 -23.71 26.46 -54.46
N GLN A 56 -22.60 26.40 -55.21
CA GLN A 56 -21.58 27.44 -55.47
C GLN A 56 -21.13 28.42 -54.35
N VAL A 57 -19.83 28.42 -54.08
CA VAL A 57 -19.07 29.64 -53.74
C VAL A 57 -18.31 30.09 -54.98
N ALA A 58 -18.46 31.36 -55.35
CA ALA A 58 -17.52 32.07 -56.20
C ALA A 58 -17.10 33.37 -55.48
N THR A 59 -15.79 33.61 -55.39
CA THR A 59 -15.19 34.90 -55.04
C THR A 59 -15.56 35.97 -56.08
N PRO A 60 -15.61 37.30 -55.76
CA PRO A 60 -14.58 37.95 -54.95
C PRO A 60 -14.96 39.22 -54.14
N ALA A 61 -13.93 39.77 -53.48
CA ALA A 61 -13.65 41.20 -53.27
C ALA A 61 -14.46 42.08 -52.27
N LYS A 62 -13.68 42.59 -51.30
CA LYS A 62 -13.57 43.99 -50.85
C LYS A 62 -14.59 44.65 -49.89
N ASP A 63 -13.97 45.47 -49.03
CA ASP A 63 -14.41 46.74 -48.43
C ASP A 63 -15.60 46.80 -47.43
N GLN A 64 -15.21 47.02 -46.16
CA GLN A 64 -15.71 48.06 -45.25
C GLN A 64 -17.05 47.92 -44.47
N ARG A 65 -16.98 48.49 -43.25
CA ARG A 65 -18.06 49.01 -42.37
C ARG A 65 -19.00 48.00 -41.68
N ALA A 66 -18.94 48.03 -40.35
CA ALA A 66 -20.05 47.76 -39.44
C ALA A 66 -21.04 48.97 -39.44
N PRO A 67 -22.20 48.97 -38.71
CA PRO A 67 -22.64 47.96 -37.74
C PRO A 67 -24.16 47.60 -37.71
N ALA A 68 -24.48 46.62 -36.86
CA ALA A 68 -25.67 46.55 -35.97
C ALA A 68 -27.09 46.17 -36.48
N ARG A 69 -27.80 45.48 -35.55
CA ARG A 69 -29.24 45.49 -35.20
C ARG A 69 -30.25 44.52 -35.87
N LEU A 70 -30.93 43.78 -34.96
CA LEU A 70 -32.36 43.38 -34.93
C LEU A 70 -32.84 42.27 -35.90
N PRO A 71 -34.01 41.62 -35.65
CA PRO A 71 -34.59 41.23 -34.35
C PRO A 71 -35.14 39.76 -34.31
N THR A 72 -35.68 39.35 -33.16
CA THR A 72 -36.40 38.07 -32.92
C THR A 72 -37.93 38.20 -33.08
N HIS A 73 -38.68 37.13 -32.76
CA HIS A 73 -40.15 36.91 -32.81
C HIS A 73 -40.73 36.45 -34.17
N ASN A 74 -41.79 35.61 -34.26
CA ASN A 74 -42.72 35.02 -33.27
C ASN A 74 -42.98 33.52 -33.63
N VAL A 75 -42.90 32.54 -32.71
CA VAL A 75 -43.93 32.11 -31.71
C VAL A 75 -45.16 31.40 -32.28
N LYS A 76 -45.39 30.14 -31.85
CA LYS A 76 -46.68 29.65 -31.31
C LYS A 76 -46.62 28.22 -30.72
N LEU A 77 -47.02 28.10 -29.44
CA LEU A 77 -47.84 27.04 -28.82
C LEU A 77 -47.29 25.58 -28.73
N ALA A 78 -47.59 24.76 -27.72
CA ALA A 78 -48.41 25.00 -26.50
C ALA A 78 -48.03 24.08 -25.31
N THR A 79 -48.22 24.63 -24.10
CA THR A 79 -48.56 24.02 -22.80
C THR A 79 -48.41 22.51 -22.57
N LEU A 80 -47.69 22.15 -21.50
CA LEU A 80 -48.30 21.54 -20.30
C LEU A 80 -47.38 21.78 -19.09
N ALA A 81 -47.95 22.10 -17.92
CA ALA A 81 -47.18 22.39 -16.70
C ALA A 81 -47.97 22.07 -15.42
N THR A 82 -47.33 21.39 -14.46
CA THR A 82 -47.72 21.39 -13.04
C THR A 82 -46.54 20.98 -12.13
N ALA A 83 -46.14 21.91 -11.24
CA ALA A 83 -45.62 21.73 -9.88
C ALA A 83 -44.49 20.70 -9.55
N SER A 84 -43.29 21.22 -9.22
CA SER A 84 -42.52 20.84 -8.00
C SER A 84 -41.29 21.75 -7.75
N ASN A 85 -41.48 23.07 -7.74
CA ASN A 85 -40.40 24.07 -7.60
C ASN A 85 -39.93 24.32 -6.14
N GLU A 86 -39.42 23.29 -5.46
CA GLU A 86 -38.76 23.45 -4.13
C GLU A 86 -37.35 22.84 -4.05
N TRP A 87 -36.94 22.02 -5.03
CA TRP A 87 -35.63 21.34 -5.01
C TRP A 87 -34.50 22.08 -5.75
N THR A 88 -34.81 23.10 -6.54
CA THR A 88 -33.79 23.88 -7.27
C THR A 88 -33.05 24.88 -6.38
N VAL A 89 -33.77 25.60 -5.52
CA VAL A 89 -33.20 26.64 -4.63
C VAL A 89 -32.13 26.05 -3.71
N VAL A 90 -32.41 24.87 -3.12
CA VAL A 90 -31.46 24.17 -2.24
C VAL A 90 -30.19 23.73 -2.99
N VAL A 91 -30.28 23.37 -4.27
CA VAL A 91 -29.11 23.00 -5.09
C VAL A 91 -28.27 24.22 -5.45
N ASP A 92 -28.90 25.34 -5.80
CA ASP A 92 -28.19 26.58 -6.13
C ASP A 92 -27.51 27.20 -4.90
N ASP A 93 -28.13 27.14 -3.72
CA ASP A 93 -27.51 27.64 -2.48
C ASP A 93 -26.39 26.73 -1.96
N ILE A 94 -26.50 25.41 -2.13
CA ILE A 94 -25.37 24.48 -1.92
C ILE A 94 -24.23 24.76 -2.91
N ALA A 95 -24.53 25.06 -4.18
CA ALA A 95 -23.52 25.41 -5.17
C ALA A 95 -22.76 26.70 -4.82
N LYS A 96 -23.48 27.75 -4.37
CA LYS A 96 -22.88 29.00 -3.86
C LYS A 96 -21.99 28.77 -2.64
N PHE A 97 -22.42 27.91 -1.71
CA PHE A 97 -21.64 27.57 -0.52
C PHE A 97 -20.37 26.77 -0.84
N MET A 98 -20.42 25.93 -1.88
CA MET A 98 -19.29 25.09 -2.32
C MET A 98 -18.23 25.86 -3.15
N TYR A 99 -18.61 26.92 -3.86
CA TYR A 99 -17.71 27.62 -4.81
C TYR A 99 -17.83 29.16 -4.72
N PRO A 100 -17.23 29.81 -3.70
CA PRO A 100 -17.35 31.27 -3.49
C PRO A 100 -16.73 32.17 -4.58
N SER A 101 -16.04 31.60 -5.58
CA SER A 101 -15.31 32.33 -6.62
C SER A 101 -16.03 32.42 -7.98
N LEU A 102 -17.23 31.82 -8.11
CA LEU A 102 -18.05 31.91 -9.32
C LEU A 102 -18.88 33.21 -9.34
N ASN A 103 -18.26 34.30 -9.78
CA ASN A 103 -18.94 35.57 -9.99
C ASN A 103 -19.76 35.53 -11.30
N LEU A 104 -21.09 35.47 -11.19
CA LEU A 104 -22.00 35.10 -12.28
C LEU A 104 -22.46 36.28 -13.14
N GLU A 105 -21.59 36.77 -14.04
CA GLU A 105 -21.98 37.61 -15.18
C GLU A 105 -21.28 37.15 -16.49
N GLY A 106 -21.95 36.34 -17.33
CA GLY A 106 -21.50 36.08 -18.70
C GLY A 106 -21.79 34.71 -19.34
N HIS A 107 -22.87 34.64 -20.12
CA HIS A 107 -23.07 33.80 -21.33
C HIS A 107 -22.78 32.28 -21.33
N GLU A 108 -23.87 31.51 -21.30
CA GLU A 108 -24.23 30.34 -22.14
C GLU A 108 -23.32 29.09 -22.20
N THR A 109 -22.01 29.18 -22.03
CA THR A 109 -21.08 28.03 -22.14
C THR A 109 -21.13 27.10 -20.93
N ASP A 110 -21.51 27.61 -19.76
CA ASP A 110 -21.57 26.82 -18.52
C ASP A 110 -22.83 25.96 -18.38
N GLU A 111 -23.94 26.24 -19.08
CA GLU A 111 -25.09 25.33 -19.07
C GLU A 111 -24.74 23.98 -19.73
N ALA A 112 -23.87 23.99 -20.75
CA ALA A 112 -23.31 22.77 -21.34
C ALA A 112 -22.38 22.02 -20.37
N ARG A 113 -21.64 22.73 -19.51
CA ARG A 113 -20.86 22.11 -18.42
C ARG A 113 -21.77 21.53 -17.33
N LEU A 114 -22.87 22.22 -17.00
CA LEU A 114 -23.86 21.78 -16.02
C LEU A 114 -24.66 20.55 -16.52
N GLN A 115 -24.98 20.49 -17.82
CA GLN A 115 -25.48 19.27 -18.47
C GLN A 115 -24.44 18.14 -18.46
N SER A 116 -23.17 18.44 -18.75
CA SER A 116 -22.09 17.44 -18.71
C SER A 116 -21.90 16.88 -17.30
N ALA A 117 -21.94 17.71 -16.26
CA ALA A 117 -21.89 17.29 -14.86
C ALA A 117 -23.13 16.48 -14.45
N ARG A 118 -24.33 16.86 -14.89
CA ARG A 118 -25.56 16.08 -14.70
C ARG A 118 -25.47 14.70 -15.37
N LEU A 119 -24.95 14.62 -16.59
CA LEU A 119 -24.73 13.36 -17.32
C LEU A 119 -23.67 12.47 -16.66
N GLN A 120 -22.56 13.04 -16.20
CA GLN A 120 -21.55 12.31 -15.42
C GLN A 120 -22.10 11.81 -14.09
N TRP A 121 -22.95 12.60 -13.41
CA TRP A 121 -23.61 12.18 -12.17
C TRP A 121 -24.63 11.05 -12.39
N THR A 122 -25.46 11.12 -13.44
CA THR A 122 -26.40 10.04 -13.77
C THR A 122 -25.68 8.77 -14.21
N ALA A 123 -24.60 8.87 -14.99
CA ALA A 123 -23.75 7.73 -15.35
C ALA A 123 -23.09 7.10 -14.12
N LYS A 124 -22.50 7.91 -13.24
CA LYS A 124 -21.87 7.43 -11.99
C LYS A 124 -22.88 6.76 -11.05
N LYS A 125 -24.13 7.25 -11.02
CA LYS A 125 -25.26 6.64 -10.30
C LYS A 125 -25.68 5.32 -10.93
N GLN A 126 -25.78 5.22 -12.26
CA GLN A 126 -26.04 3.95 -12.95
C GLN A 126 -24.95 2.90 -12.69
N CYS A 127 -23.67 3.29 -12.64
CA CYS A 127 -22.56 2.40 -12.28
C CYS A 127 -22.63 1.92 -10.81
N GLN A 128 -23.18 2.72 -9.88
CA GLN A 128 -23.44 2.26 -8.51
C GLN A 128 -24.58 1.24 -8.46
N ASN A 129 -25.69 1.48 -9.17
CA ASN A 129 -26.79 0.52 -9.23
C ASN A 129 -26.39 -0.85 -9.84
N SER A 130 -25.37 -0.91 -10.71
CA SER A 130 -24.82 -2.20 -11.17
C SER A 130 -24.06 -2.98 -10.08
N SER A 131 -23.46 -2.33 -9.08
CA SER A 131 -22.82 -3.05 -7.96
C SER A 131 -23.82 -3.49 -6.88
N GLU A 132 -24.98 -2.84 -6.77
CA GLU A 132 -26.06 -3.30 -5.88
C GLU A 132 -26.60 -4.68 -6.29
N HIS A 133 -26.61 -5.02 -7.58
CA HIS A 133 -27.23 -6.26 -8.06
C HIS A 133 -26.46 -7.54 -7.67
N ASP A 134 -25.16 -7.43 -7.39
CA ASP A 134 -24.36 -8.52 -6.80
C ASP A 134 -24.32 -8.45 -5.27
N ALA A 135 -24.38 -7.26 -4.66
CA ALA A 135 -24.56 -7.14 -3.20
C ALA A 135 -25.88 -7.77 -2.72
N ILE A 136 -26.95 -7.65 -3.51
CA ILE A 136 -28.26 -8.27 -3.22
C ILE A 136 -28.16 -9.81 -3.10
N LYS A 137 -27.31 -10.46 -3.91
CA LYS A 137 -27.08 -11.92 -3.83
C LYS A 137 -26.45 -12.37 -2.51
N GLY A 138 -25.76 -11.47 -1.79
CA GLY A 138 -25.18 -11.74 -0.48
C GLY A 138 -26.15 -11.58 0.70
N HIS A 139 -27.34 -10.99 0.49
CA HIS A 139 -28.18 -10.46 1.59
C HIS A 139 -29.55 -11.12 1.79
N GLU A 140 -29.78 -12.29 1.18
CA GLU A 140 -31.01 -13.08 1.41
C GLU A 140 -31.06 -13.78 2.79
N ARG A 141 -29.94 -13.81 3.55
CA ARG A 141 -29.86 -14.48 4.88
C ARG A 141 -30.03 -13.57 6.11
N LEU A 142 -30.16 -12.26 5.95
CA LEU A 142 -30.38 -11.32 7.07
C LEU A 142 -31.87 -11.11 7.36
N SER A 143 -32.25 -11.10 8.64
CA SER A 143 -33.61 -10.85 9.11
C SER A 143 -34.06 -9.41 8.86
N THR A 144 -35.38 -9.17 8.92
CA THR A 144 -35.99 -7.85 8.79
C THR A 144 -35.61 -6.89 9.93
N ALA A 145 -35.28 -7.41 11.12
CA ALA A 145 -34.79 -6.61 12.25
C ALA A 145 -33.34 -6.13 12.03
N GLU A 146 -32.46 -6.98 11.48
CA GLU A 146 -31.07 -6.61 11.18
C GLU A 146 -31.01 -5.60 10.03
N LYS A 147 -31.83 -5.81 8.98
CA LYS A 147 -31.95 -4.88 7.85
C LYS A 147 -32.42 -3.50 8.30
N THR A 148 -33.38 -3.41 9.22
CA THR A 148 -33.85 -2.10 9.75
C THR A 148 -32.86 -1.46 10.72
N ARG A 149 -32.09 -2.24 11.50
CA ARG A 149 -31.02 -1.72 12.37
C ARG A 149 -29.85 -1.16 11.57
N TRP A 150 -29.39 -1.87 10.54
CA TRP A 150 -28.34 -1.39 9.64
C TRP A 150 -28.74 -0.09 8.93
N ASP A 151 -29.99 -0.01 8.46
CA ASP A 151 -30.52 1.18 7.80
C ASP A 151 -30.73 2.37 8.76
N PHE A 152 -30.82 2.12 10.08
CA PHE A 152 -30.81 3.13 11.14
C PHE A 152 -29.39 3.62 11.44
N ASP A 153 -28.45 2.72 11.69
CA ASP A 153 -27.05 3.06 11.98
C ASP A 153 -26.39 3.81 10.80
N ARG A 154 -26.74 3.44 9.56
CA ARG A 154 -26.29 4.14 8.34
C ARG A 154 -26.86 5.56 8.23
N LYS A 155 -28.07 5.82 8.72
CA LYS A 155 -28.67 7.18 8.78
C LYS A 155 -28.06 7.99 9.92
N LEU A 156 -27.75 7.34 11.05
CA LEU A 156 -27.07 7.96 12.19
C LEU A 156 -25.68 8.48 11.79
N GLN A 157 -24.85 7.67 11.11
CA GLN A 157 -23.54 8.09 10.60
C GLN A 157 -23.60 9.25 9.58
N VAL A 158 -24.70 9.39 8.84
CA VAL A 158 -24.91 10.55 7.95
C VAL A 158 -25.27 11.80 8.76
N ALA A 159 -26.12 11.68 9.78
CA ALA A 159 -26.46 12.79 10.67
C ALA A 159 -25.24 13.29 11.48
N GLU A 160 -24.42 12.39 12.02
CA GLU A 160 -23.17 12.72 12.73
C GLU A 160 -22.16 13.47 11.85
N ARG A 161 -22.14 13.19 10.54
CA ARG A 161 -21.31 13.91 9.57
C ARG A 161 -21.85 15.30 9.22
N MET A 162 -23.15 15.53 9.34
CA MET A 162 -23.78 16.83 9.04
C MET A 162 -23.70 17.84 10.20
N LEU A 163 -23.51 17.38 11.44
CA LEU A 163 -23.52 18.24 12.64
C LEU A 163 -22.15 18.81 13.07
N ARG A 164 -21.12 18.76 12.21
CA ARG A 164 -19.79 19.32 12.50
C ARG A 164 -19.52 20.62 11.73
N VAL A 165 -20.00 21.74 12.27
CA VAL A 165 -19.58 23.08 11.85
C VAL A 165 -18.43 23.56 12.76
N PRO A 166 -17.24 23.88 12.22
CA PRO A 166 -16.19 24.54 12.99
C PRO A 166 -16.48 26.04 13.12
N LEU A 167 -16.44 26.57 14.35
CA LEU A 167 -16.46 28.01 14.60
C LEU A 167 -15.11 28.63 14.19
N ALA A 168 -15.14 29.51 13.19
CA ALA A 168 -13.99 30.31 12.76
C ALA A 168 -14.15 31.78 13.18
N THR A 169 -13.03 32.44 13.45
CA THR A 169 -12.96 33.78 14.06
C THR A 169 -13.19 34.93 13.07
N ALA A 170 -13.78 36.03 13.56
CA ALA A 170 -13.70 37.37 12.98
C ALA A 170 -13.17 38.35 14.05
N ALA A 171 -12.51 39.45 13.65
CA ALA A 171 -11.65 40.25 14.52
C ALA A 171 -11.98 41.76 14.51
N SER A 172 -11.61 42.47 15.59
CA SER A 172 -11.33 43.92 15.59
C SER A 172 -10.52 44.34 16.83
N ASP A 173 -9.41 45.06 16.63
CA ASP A 173 -8.78 45.95 17.62
C ASP A 173 -9.48 47.34 17.60
N PRO A 174 -9.13 48.37 18.43
CA PRO A 174 -8.10 48.42 19.48
C PRO A 174 -8.57 49.04 20.83
N MET A 175 -7.75 48.91 21.90
CA MET A 175 -7.32 50.00 22.81
C MET A 175 -6.49 49.49 24.01
N GLU A 176 -5.49 50.29 24.41
CA GLU A 176 -4.75 50.25 25.68
C GLU A 176 -5.19 51.44 26.58
N PRO A 177 -4.76 51.58 27.86
CA PRO A 177 -3.96 50.68 28.72
C PRO A 177 -4.54 50.49 30.15
N ALA A 178 -3.78 49.79 31.03
CA ALA A 178 -3.39 50.23 32.40
C ALA A 178 -3.67 49.30 33.62
N LEU A 179 -2.56 49.01 34.32
CA LEU A 179 -2.35 48.94 35.79
C LEU A 179 -2.99 47.85 36.68
N ASP A 180 -2.08 46.95 37.12
CA ASP A 180 -1.85 46.50 38.52
C ASP A 180 -2.91 45.62 39.23
N GLY A 181 -2.55 44.96 40.35
CA GLY A 181 -3.54 44.33 41.24
C GLY A 181 -3.16 43.15 42.14
N SER A 182 -1.97 42.52 42.00
CA SER A 182 -1.51 41.36 42.82
C SER A 182 -2.35 40.04 42.65
N ARG A 183 -2.03 38.86 43.21
CA ARG A 183 -0.97 38.39 44.16
C ARG A 183 -0.62 36.90 43.90
N ARG A 184 0.60 36.48 44.24
CA ARG A 184 1.11 35.07 44.22
C ARG A 184 0.70 34.30 45.50
N PRO A 185 1.01 32.99 45.72
CA PRO A 185 1.60 31.94 44.85
C PRO A 185 0.86 30.56 44.90
N ALA A 186 1.43 29.56 44.21
CA ALA A 186 1.20 28.10 44.39
C ALA A 186 2.06 27.56 45.59
N PRO A 187 2.40 26.24 45.80
CA PRO A 187 2.11 25.03 45.00
C PRO A 187 1.84 23.68 45.77
N SER A 188 1.43 22.66 45.00
CA SER A 188 1.78 21.21 45.10
C SER A 188 1.79 20.44 46.45
N ARG A 189 1.19 19.24 46.46
CA ARG A 189 1.95 17.95 46.32
C ARG A 189 1.06 16.69 46.25
N ARG A 190 1.52 15.72 45.45
CA ARG A 190 1.24 14.26 45.51
C ARG A 190 2.23 13.63 46.55
N PRO A 191 2.04 12.41 47.13
CA PRO A 191 1.87 11.18 46.34
C PRO A 191 1.07 10.01 46.96
N THR A 192 1.10 8.90 46.20
CA THR A 192 0.66 7.51 46.38
C THR A 192 1.01 6.79 47.69
N VAL A 193 0.25 5.74 48.01
CA VAL A 193 0.75 4.44 48.54
C VAL A 193 -0.12 3.28 47.99
N TYR A 194 0.37 2.04 48.11
CA TYR A 194 -0.13 0.79 47.51
C TYR A 194 -0.94 -0.10 48.50
N ASN A 195 -1.34 -1.30 48.05
CA ASN A 195 -1.71 -2.52 48.82
C ASN A 195 -3.12 -2.59 49.46
N THR A 196 -3.75 -3.76 49.71
CA THR A 196 -3.86 -5.11 49.05
C THR A 196 -4.98 -5.89 49.81
N HIS A 197 -5.25 -7.18 49.48
CA HIS A 197 -6.12 -8.15 50.20
C HIS A 197 -7.64 -7.93 49.93
N GLU A 198 -8.41 -8.94 49.46
CA GLU A 198 -8.92 -10.18 50.12
C GLU A 198 -10.03 -9.88 51.16
N SER A 199 -11.11 -10.67 51.30
CA SER A 199 -11.67 -11.76 50.47
C SER A 199 -13.12 -12.09 50.92
N ASP A 200 -13.76 -13.04 50.22
CA ASP A 200 -14.82 -13.96 50.69
C ASP A 200 -16.25 -13.50 51.06
N SER A 201 -17.20 -14.33 50.57
CA SER A 201 -18.52 -14.66 51.14
C SER A 201 -19.65 -13.59 51.18
N ALA A 202 -20.93 -13.97 51.32
CA ALA A 202 -21.71 -15.07 50.73
C ALA A 202 -23.21 -14.85 51.04
N ASP A 203 -24.07 -15.13 50.04
CA ASP A 203 -25.45 -15.63 50.16
C ASP A 203 -26.60 -14.86 50.87
N GLU A 204 -27.81 -15.32 50.50
CA GLU A 204 -29.14 -15.22 51.13
C GLU A 204 -29.85 -13.85 51.33
N SER A 205 -30.63 -13.49 50.29
CA SER A 205 -31.92 -12.79 50.43
C SER A 205 -32.97 -13.65 51.17
N PRO A 206 -34.06 -13.07 51.75
CA PRO A 206 -35.33 -13.11 51.00
C PRO A 206 -36.40 -12.01 51.29
N ALA A 207 -37.38 -11.94 50.36
CA ALA A 207 -38.83 -11.73 50.59
C ALA A 207 -39.48 -10.36 50.98
N GLN A 208 -40.35 -9.88 50.06
CA GLN A 208 -41.78 -9.47 50.26
C GLN A 208 -42.13 -8.14 51.03
N THR A 209 -43.23 -7.39 50.79
CA THR A 209 -44.31 -7.35 49.74
C THR A 209 -45.16 -6.05 49.80
N GLN A 210 -45.60 -5.52 48.64
CA GLN A 210 -46.87 -4.76 48.37
C GLN A 210 -47.13 -3.42 49.12
N PHE A 211 -48.03 -2.49 48.74
CA PHE A 211 -49.01 -2.28 47.64
C PHE A 211 -48.70 -0.90 46.95
N ASP A 212 -49.08 -0.51 45.72
CA ASP A 212 -50.26 -0.68 44.84
C ASP A 212 -51.49 0.20 45.27
N VAL A 213 -52.25 0.93 44.44
CA VAL A 213 -52.28 1.15 42.97
C VAL A 213 -52.00 2.67 42.63
N VAL A 214 -52.69 3.53 41.84
CA VAL A 214 -53.92 3.54 40.99
C VAL A 214 -53.72 4.35 39.67
N ARG A 215 -53.83 3.63 38.54
CA ARG A 215 -54.20 3.98 37.14
C ARG A 215 -54.68 5.42 36.77
N THR A 216 -54.27 5.82 35.55
CA THR A 216 -55.22 6.09 34.43
C THR A 216 -54.75 5.43 33.12
N ALA A 217 -55.67 5.08 32.23
CA ALA A 217 -55.40 4.52 30.89
C ALA A 217 -56.51 5.02 29.91
N PRO A 218 -56.33 5.01 28.57
CA PRO A 218 -56.56 3.77 27.82
C PRO A 218 -55.86 3.61 26.45
N THR A 219 -55.37 2.41 26.13
CA THR A 219 -55.39 1.92 24.71
C THR A 219 -55.42 0.40 24.53
N ARG A 220 -55.59 -0.38 25.62
CA ARG A 220 -55.71 -1.86 25.62
C ARG A 220 -57.06 -2.35 25.07
N ARG A 221 -57.48 -1.81 23.91
CA ARG A 221 -58.66 -2.21 23.13
C ARG A 221 -58.40 -2.38 21.62
N LYS A 222 -57.36 -1.77 21.02
CA LYS A 222 -57.05 -2.01 19.58
C LYS A 222 -56.39 -3.38 19.33
N LEU A 223 -55.42 -3.78 20.16
CA LEU A 223 -54.76 -5.10 20.06
C LEU A 223 -55.69 -6.28 20.41
N ALA A 224 -56.68 -6.07 21.28
CA ALA A 224 -57.69 -7.08 21.61
C ALA A 224 -58.85 -7.15 20.60
N ALA A 225 -59.00 -6.14 19.72
CA ALA A 225 -60.01 -6.13 18.66
C ALA A 225 -59.51 -6.83 17.38
N LEU A 226 -58.27 -6.55 16.93
CA LEU A 226 -57.70 -7.24 15.76
C LEU A 226 -57.61 -8.76 15.96
N ALA A 227 -57.31 -9.22 17.17
CA ALA A 227 -57.27 -10.63 17.54
C ALA A 227 -58.65 -11.34 17.57
N LYS A 228 -59.74 -10.62 17.25
CA LYS A 228 -61.11 -11.17 17.27
C LYS A 228 -61.97 -10.76 16.05
N GLN A 229 -61.37 -10.19 15.00
CA GLN A 229 -62.11 -9.66 13.85
C GLN A 229 -61.49 -9.95 12.47
N THR A 230 -60.76 -11.07 12.34
CA THR A 230 -60.33 -11.63 11.03
C THR A 230 -60.82 -13.06 10.80
N THR A 231 -61.54 -13.64 11.75
CA THR A 231 -62.54 -14.68 11.43
C THR A 231 -63.70 -14.04 10.67
N GLU A 232 -64.14 -14.68 9.59
CA GLU A 232 -65.36 -14.35 8.81
C GLU A 232 -65.30 -13.17 7.83
N THR A 233 -64.23 -13.07 7.03
CA THR A 233 -64.34 -12.72 5.58
C THR A 233 -63.10 -13.09 4.74
N GLY A 234 -62.44 -14.21 5.09
CA GLY A 234 -61.25 -14.73 4.37
C GLY A 234 -61.30 -16.22 4.02
N LYS A 235 -62.49 -16.83 4.05
CA LYS A 235 -62.70 -18.29 3.89
C LYS A 235 -63.07 -18.74 2.46
N THR A 236 -62.53 -18.05 1.45
CA THR A 236 -62.62 -18.45 0.03
C THR A 236 -61.34 -18.07 -0.71
N ALA A 237 -60.97 -18.86 -1.73
CA ALA A 237 -59.82 -18.63 -2.63
C ALA A 237 -58.38 -18.84 -2.08
N LEU A 238 -58.11 -19.95 -1.37
CA LEU A 238 -56.78 -20.60 -1.43
C LEU A 238 -56.77 -22.14 -1.23
N TYR A 239 -57.93 -22.78 -1.04
CA TYR A 239 -58.10 -24.25 -1.04
C TYR A 239 -59.09 -24.68 -2.14
N SER A 240 -58.62 -24.77 -3.39
CA SER A 240 -59.48 -25.21 -4.51
C SER A 240 -58.80 -26.08 -5.59
N ASN A 241 -57.50 -26.43 -5.45
CA ASN A 241 -56.78 -27.19 -6.49
C ASN A 241 -56.06 -28.48 -6.04
N LYS A 242 -56.16 -28.90 -4.77
CA LYS A 242 -55.49 -30.13 -4.29
C LYS A 242 -56.09 -31.43 -4.88
N HIS A 243 -57.40 -31.45 -5.15
CA HIS A 243 -58.05 -32.58 -5.84
C HIS A 243 -57.89 -32.57 -7.37
N ALA A 244 -57.67 -31.40 -7.99
CA ALA A 244 -57.50 -31.29 -9.44
C ALA A 244 -56.16 -31.87 -9.93
N LEU A 245 -55.10 -31.75 -9.12
CA LEU A 245 -53.78 -32.29 -9.45
C LEU A 245 -53.67 -33.80 -9.23
N LEU A 246 -54.25 -34.34 -8.15
CA LEU A 246 -54.28 -35.79 -7.89
C LEU A 246 -55.05 -36.56 -8.98
N SER A 247 -56.14 -36.00 -9.50
CA SER A 247 -56.89 -36.55 -10.65
C SER A 247 -56.11 -36.52 -11.97
N LYS A 248 -55.10 -35.64 -12.11
CA LYS A 248 -54.22 -35.58 -13.30
C LYS A 248 -52.96 -36.43 -13.16
N TRP A 249 -52.40 -36.61 -11.97
CA TRP A 249 -51.27 -37.53 -11.75
C TRP A 249 -51.68 -39.00 -11.91
N ALA A 250 -52.89 -39.38 -11.47
CA ALA A 250 -53.46 -40.72 -11.67
C ALA A 250 -53.75 -41.11 -13.14
N LYS A 251 -53.37 -40.26 -14.12
CA LYS A 251 -53.47 -40.53 -15.57
C LYS A 251 -52.15 -40.28 -16.33
N LEU A 252 -51.02 -40.21 -15.62
CA LEU A 252 -49.72 -39.82 -16.20
C LEU A 252 -48.55 -40.74 -15.83
N GLN A 253 -48.81 -41.95 -15.31
CA GLN A 253 -47.77 -42.96 -15.06
C GLN A 253 -47.95 -44.29 -15.83
N ASP A 254 -49.10 -44.53 -16.45
CA ASP A 254 -49.26 -45.56 -17.50
C ASP A 254 -48.81 -45.01 -18.87
N SER A 255 -47.50 -44.84 -19.07
CA SER A 255 -46.82 -45.03 -20.38
C SER A 255 -45.35 -44.60 -20.39
N ARG A 256 -44.42 -45.58 -20.35
CA ARG A 256 -43.39 -45.81 -21.38
C ARG A 256 -42.36 -46.87 -20.94
N ASN A 257 -42.65 -48.11 -21.30
CA ASN A 257 -41.73 -49.22 -21.59
C ASN A 257 -42.59 -50.44 -22.00
N HIS A 258 -42.52 -51.02 -23.20
CA HIS A 258 -41.92 -50.56 -24.46
C HIS A 258 -42.60 -51.29 -25.64
N MET A 259 -42.72 -50.61 -26.80
CA MET A 259 -43.05 -51.17 -28.14
C MET A 259 -44.43 -51.83 -28.38
N THR A 260 -44.74 -51.98 -29.67
CA THR A 260 -46.03 -52.34 -30.28
C THR A 260 -45.97 -53.70 -31.00
N PRO A 261 -47.10 -54.44 -31.06
CA PRO A 261 -47.42 -55.31 -32.19
C PRO A 261 -48.48 -54.67 -33.11
N VAL A 262 -48.48 -55.08 -34.39
CA VAL A 262 -49.45 -54.68 -35.41
C VAL A 262 -50.58 -55.72 -35.51
N VAL A 263 -51.74 -55.30 -36.03
CA VAL A 263 -52.94 -56.09 -36.41
C VAL A 263 -52.55 -57.41 -37.14
N VAL A 264 -53.28 -58.54 -37.05
CA VAL A 264 -54.60 -58.86 -37.67
C VAL A 264 -55.22 -60.16 -37.06
N ASP A 265 -56.55 -60.26 -37.05
CA ASP A 265 -57.46 -61.43 -36.93
C ASP A 265 -57.41 -62.45 -35.76
N GLY A 266 -58.62 -62.89 -35.36
CA GLY A 266 -58.95 -64.29 -35.65
C GLY A 266 -59.42 -65.24 -34.54
N LYS A 267 -59.35 -64.86 -33.25
CA LYS A 267 -59.61 -65.69 -32.03
C LYS A 267 -58.47 -66.63 -31.61
N LEU A 268 -58.10 -66.56 -30.33
CA LEU A 268 -57.56 -67.69 -29.55
C LEU A 268 -58.12 -67.62 -28.10
N ARG A 269 -58.06 -68.72 -27.34
CA ARG A 269 -58.54 -68.78 -25.93
C ARG A 269 -57.43 -68.47 -24.92
N LEU A 270 -57.80 -67.87 -23.79
CA LEU A 270 -56.98 -67.80 -22.57
C LEU A 270 -57.65 -68.58 -21.42
N PRO A 271 -56.89 -69.36 -20.62
CA PRO A 271 -57.40 -70.07 -19.45
C PRO A 271 -57.36 -69.22 -18.16
N LYS A 272 -58.21 -69.57 -17.17
CA LYS A 272 -58.13 -69.01 -15.81
C LYS A 272 -57.03 -69.70 -14.98
N PRO A 273 -56.07 -68.98 -14.36
CA PRO A 273 -55.23 -69.53 -13.31
C PRO A 273 -55.95 -69.53 -11.95
N THR A 274 -55.64 -70.50 -11.10
CA THR A 274 -56.26 -70.71 -9.78
C THR A 274 -55.41 -70.16 -8.63
N ARG A 275 -56.05 -69.93 -7.46
CA ARG A 275 -55.34 -69.75 -6.19
C ARG A 275 -54.46 -70.98 -5.91
N ARG A 276 -53.14 -70.84 -5.94
CA ARG A 276 -52.23 -71.71 -5.19
C ARG A 276 -51.96 -71.07 -3.83
N LYS A 277 -52.29 -71.79 -2.75
CA LYS A 277 -51.57 -71.58 -1.48
C LYS A 277 -50.11 -71.97 -1.71
N ARG A 278 -49.18 -71.25 -1.10
CA ARG A 278 -47.89 -71.79 -0.69
C ARG A 278 -47.96 -72.05 0.82
N GLU A 279 -47.18 -73.01 1.29
CA GLU A 279 -47.15 -73.39 2.71
C GLU A 279 -46.27 -72.41 3.52
N PRO A 280 -46.54 -72.23 4.82
CA PRO A 280 -45.91 -71.20 5.63
C PRO A 280 -44.66 -71.74 6.35
N ASP A 281 -43.53 -71.83 5.65
CA ASP A 281 -42.24 -72.19 6.26
C ASP A 281 -41.09 -71.29 5.81
N ALA A 282 -40.28 -70.90 6.78
CA ALA A 282 -38.91 -70.35 6.66
C ALA A 282 -38.66 -69.28 5.57
N PHE A 283 -39.41 -68.18 5.58
CA PHE A 283 -38.79 -66.88 5.26
C PHE A 283 -38.29 -66.25 6.57
N VAL A 284 -36.97 -66.31 6.78
CA VAL A 284 -36.31 -65.32 7.64
C VAL A 284 -36.30 -64.03 6.83
N ASP A 285 -37.12 -63.05 7.23
CA ASP A 285 -37.11 -61.76 6.58
C ASP A 285 -35.71 -61.15 6.73
N VAL A 286 -35.05 -60.94 5.59
CA VAL A 286 -33.82 -60.16 5.53
C VAL A 286 -34.22 -58.71 5.76
N LEU A 287 -34.27 -58.35 7.05
CA LEU A 287 -34.62 -57.04 7.55
C LEU A 287 -33.76 -55.99 6.86
N THR A 288 -34.34 -55.38 5.83
CA THR A 288 -33.71 -54.29 5.09
C THR A 288 -33.39 -53.14 6.05
N PRO A 289 -32.37 -52.32 5.78
CA PRO A 289 -32.05 -51.16 6.60
C PRO A 289 -33.28 -50.24 6.82
N ARG A 290 -34.13 -50.11 5.80
CA ARG A 290 -35.40 -49.39 5.90
C ARG A 290 -36.35 -50.03 6.92
N THR A 291 -36.57 -51.35 6.85
CA THR A 291 -37.46 -52.05 7.80
C THR A 291 -36.88 -52.10 9.21
N LEU A 292 -35.54 -52.17 9.39
CA LEU A 292 -34.91 -52.01 10.70
C LEU A 292 -35.23 -50.64 11.32
N PHE A 293 -35.13 -49.56 10.54
CA PHE A 293 -35.49 -48.23 11.04
C PHE A 293 -36.98 -48.13 11.41
N PHE A 294 -37.88 -48.71 10.62
CA PHE A 294 -39.32 -48.73 10.96
C PHE A 294 -39.62 -49.57 12.21
N ASP A 295 -39.05 -50.77 12.33
CA ASP A 295 -39.22 -51.66 13.47
C ASP A 295 -38.72 -51.01 14.77
N GLU A 296 -37.51 -50.44 14.72
CA GLU A 296 -36.89 -49.73 15.84
C GLU A 296 -37.67 -48.46 16.23
N CYS A 297 -38.21 -47.71 15.27
CA CYS A 297 -39.12 -46.61 15.58
C CYS A 297 -40.42 -47.10 16.24
N THR A 298 -40.96 -48.25 15.85
CA THR A 298 -42.14 -48.82 16.55
C THR A 298 -41.81 -49.35 17.94
N ASN A 299 -40.59 -49.88 18.17
CA ASN A 299 -40.13 -50.33 19.48
C ASN A 299 -39.96 -49.15 20.46
N GLU A 300 -39.37 -48.05 20.00
CA GLU A 300 -39.18 -46.80 20.77
C GLU A 300 -40.42 -45.86 20.76
N ALA A 301 -41.57 -46.33 20.26
CA ALA A 301 -42.82 -45.58 20.12
C ALA A 301 -42.71 -44.23 19.36
N LEU A 302 -41.73 -44.11 18.48
CA LEU A 302 -41.46 -42.94 17.65
C LEU A 302 -42.33 -42.91 16.39
N LEU A 303 -42.70 -41.71 15.93
CA LEU A 303 -43.35 -41.53 14.62
C LEU A 303 -42.31 -41.63 13.50
N PRO A 304 -42.37 -42.65 12.61
CA PRO A 304 -41.37 -42.85 11.57
C PRO A 304 -41.66 -41.96 10.35
N GLU A 305 -41.11 -40.75 10.38
CA GLU A 305 -41.16 -39.82 9.26
C GLU A 305 -40.32 -40.32 8.06
N PRO A 306 -40.74 -40.04 6.80
CA PRO A 306 -40.02 -40.52 5.63
C PRO A 306 -38.73 -39.73 5.40
N LEU A 307 -37.62 -40.20 5.99
CA LEU A 307 -36.26 -39.74 5.68
C LEU A 307 -35.93 -40.06 4.21
N LEU A 308 -36.13 -39.08 3.32
CA LEU A 308 -35.88 -39.19 1.88
C LEU A 308 -34.41 -38.99 1.49
N ALA A 309 -33.49 -39.50 2.29
CA ALA A 309 -32.08 -39.61 1.92
C ALA A 309 -31.90 -40.69 0.84
N ARG A 310 -31.05 -40.41 -0.14
CA ARG A 310 -30.62 -41.38 -1.17
C ARG A 310 -29.12 -41.52 -1.08
N ILE A 311 -28.62 -42.76 -1.01
CA ILE A 311 -27.19 -43.01 -1.16
C ILE A 311 -26.76 -42.51 -2.55
N THR A 312 -25.71 -41.70 -2.57
CA THR A 312 -25.14 -41.08 -3.78
C THR A 312 -24.30 -42.08 -4.58
N ALA A 313 -23.89 -41.72 -5.80
CA ALA A 313 -23.17 -42.65 -6.70
C ALA A 313 -21.78 -43.06 -6.16
N ASP A 314 -21.17 -42.17 -5.39
CA ASP A 314 -19.93 -42.29 -4.60
C ASP A 314 -20.09 -43.13 -3.31
N ARG A 315 -21.33 -43.53 -2.98
CA ARG A 315 -21.75 -44.20 -1.72
C ARG A 315 -21.69 -43.33 -0.47
N GLY A 316 -21.86 -42.02 -0.61
CA GLY A 316 -22.19 -41.13 0.50
C GLY A 316 -23.65 -41.24 0.94
N LEU A 317 -23.91 -40.96 2.22
CA LEU A 317 -25.22 -40.80 2.81
C LEU A 317 -25.30 -39.45 3.52
N ASP A 318 -26.07 -38.54 2.95
CA ASP A 318 -26.30 -37.21 3.51
C ASP A 318 -27.64 -37.14 4.24
N LEU A 319 -27.58 -36.82 5.53
CA LEU A 319 -28.69 -36.73 6.47
C LEU A 319 -28.68 -35.37 7.20
N ARG A 320 -28.01 -34.34 6.67
CA ARG A 320 -27.88 -33.04 7.35
C ARG A 320 -29.20 -32.25 7.44
N HIS A 321 -29.33 -31.37 8.44
CA HIS A 321 -30.48 -30.47 8.64
C HIS A 321 -31.85 -31.17 8.78
N PHE A 322 -31.91 -32.49 8.99
CA PHE A 322 -33.17 -33.21 9.21
C PHE A 322 -33.73 -33.00 10.63
N GLY A 323 -32.94 -32.44 11.55
CA GLY A 323 -33.34 -32.17 12.94
C GLY A 323 -33.74 -33.45 13.69
N ILE A 324 -33.05 -34.56 13.39
CA ILE A 324 -33.44 -35.92 13.80
C ILE A 324 -33.60 -36.02 15.33
N GLY A 325 -32.66 -35.46 16.10
CA GLY A 325 -32.62 -35.56 17.56
C GLY A 325 -32.30 -36.97 18.07
N ASP A 326 -31.89 -37.05 19.33
CA ASP A 326 -31.24 -38.25 19.89
C ASP A 326 -32.01 -39.56 19.70
N THR A 327 -33.30 -39.59 20.04
CA THR A 327 -34.10 -40.81 20.03
C THR A 327 -34.25 -41.40 18.62
N LYS A 328 -34.63 -40.57 17.63
CA LYS A 328 -34.69 -40.98 16.23
C LYS A 328 -33.31 -41.31 15.67
N ALA A 329 -32.24 -40.67 16.15
CA ALA A 329 -30.89 -40.89 15.66
C ALA A 329 -30.27 -42.20 16.17
N ILE A 330 -30.55 -42.58 17.42
CA ILE A 330 -30.23 -43.90 17.98
C ILE A 330 -30.99 -45.00 17.22
N ALA A 331 -32.29 -44.79 16.96
CA ALA A 331 -33.08 -45.71 16.13
C ALA A 331 -32.52 -45.82 14.70
N LEU A 332 -32.09 -44.70 14.11
CA LEU A 332 -31.43 -44.66 12.81
C LEU A 332 -30.07 -45.38 12.84
N ALA A 333 -29.26 -45.24 13.89
CA ALA A 333 -27.92 -45.81 14.00
C ALA A 333 -27.89 -47.34 13.82
N LYS A 334 -28.87 -48.05 14.41
CA LYS A 334 -29.04 -49.50 14.20
C LYS A 334 -29.28 -49.84 12.72
N SER A 335 -30.03 -49.03 11.99
CA SER A 335 -30.16 -49.17 10.53
C SER A 335 -28.89 -48.76 9.77
N LEU A 336 -28.16 -47.72 10.22
CA LEU A 336 -26.88 -47.31 9.64
C LEU A 336 -25.84 -48.43 9.74
N ALA A 337 -25.86 -49.23 10.80
CA ALA A 337 -25.01 -50.42 10.95
C ALA A 337 -25.30 -51.54 9.92
N SER A 338 -26.46 -51.51 9.25
CA SER A 338 -26.89 -52.53 8.26
C SER A 338 -26.75 -52.12 6.78
N LEU A 339 -26.58 -50.83 6.46
CA LEU A 339 -26.50 -50.35 5.07
C LEU A 339 -25.26 -50.89 4.32
N PRO A 340 -25.36 -51.34 3.06
CA PRO A 340 -24.19 -51.86 2.36
C PRO A 340 -23.22 -50.73 1.96
N ALA A 341 -21.95 -50.89 2.37
CA ALA A 341 -20.78 -50.22 1.79
C ALA A 341 -20.80 -48.68 1.71
N ILE A 342 -21.23 -47.98 2.76
CA ILE A 342 -21.18 -46.51 2.82
C ILE A 342 -19.72 -46.04 2.97
N HIS A 343 -19.29 -45.11 2.12
CA HIS A 343 -17.96 -44.48 2.20
C HIS A 343 -17.98 -43.13 2.92
N ALA A 344 -19.08 -42.38 2.86
CA ALA A 344 -19.20 -41.07 3.49
C ALA A 344 -20.52 -40.94 4.26
N LEU A 345 -20.48 -40.44 5.50
CA LEU A 345 -21.67 -40.24 6.34
C LEU A 345 -21.70 -38.80 6.84
N ASN A 346 -22.77 -38.08 6.52
CA ASN A 346 -22.99 -36.71 7.01
C ASN A 346 -24.27 -36.65 7.87
N LEU A 347 -24.10 -36.30 9.14
CA LEU A 347 -25.15 -36.13 10.14
C LEU A 347 -25.20 -34.68 10.69
N ALA A 348 -24.67 -33.70 9.95
CA ALA A 348 -24.53 -32.33 10.42
C ALA A 348 -25.86 -31.62 10.74
N ASP A 349 -25.89 -30.75 11.76
CA ASP A 349 -27.09 -30.04 12.23
C ASP A 349 -28.32 -30.96 12.36
N ASN A 350 -28.23 -31.93 13.27
CA ASN A 350 -29.34 -32.83 13.61
C ASN A 350 -29.76 -32.74 15.07
N ARG A 351 -29.16 -31.82 15.85
CA ARG A 351 -29.40 -31.65 17.29
C ARG A 351 -29.11 -32.95 18.07
N LEU A 352 -28.06 -33.66 17.64
CA LEU A 352 -27.55 -34.81 18.37
C LEU A 352 -26.77 -34.31 19.60
N THR A 353 -26.92 -34.99 20.73
CA THR A 353 -26.11 -34.79 21.93
C THR A 353 -25.11 -35.93 22.11
N GLN A 354 -24.21 -35.79 23.09
CA GLN A 354 -23.20 -36.79 23.43
C GLN A 354 -23.78 -38.20 23.64
N ALA A 355 -25.03 -38.32 24.11
CA ALA A 355 -25.70 -39.61 24.31
C ALA A 355 -25.96 -40.33 22.98
N ALA A 356 -26.53 -39.63 21.98
CA ALA A 356 -26.77 -40.22 20.66
C ALA A 356 -25.47 -40.42 19.87
N VAL A 357 -24.55 -39.45 19.94
CA VAL A 357 -23.24 -39.53 19.25
C VAL A 357 -22.46 -40.76 19.73
N SER A 358 -22.39 -41.01 21.04
CA SER A 358 -21.70 -42.19 21.59
C SER A 358 -22.29 -43.51 21.05
N VAL A 359 -23.62 -43.65 21.05
CA VAL A 359 -24.31 -44.85 20.53
C VAL A 359 -24.16 -44.99 19.01
N ILE A 360 -24.19 -43.89 18.25
CA ILE A 360 -23.92 -43.88 16.81
C ILE A 360 -22.50 -44.39 16.52
N LEU A 361 -21.50 -43.91 17.25
CA LEU A 361 -20.09 -44.29 17.06
C LEU A 361 -19.84 -45.76 17.42
N GLN A 362 -20.39 -46.24 18.54
CA GLN A 362 -20.36 -47.66 18.92
C GLN A 362 -20.98 -48.57 17.85
N LEU A 363 -22.12 -48.18 17.26
CA LEU A 363 -22.79 -48.95 16.20
C LEU A 363 -22.10 -48.84 14.83
N LEU A 364 -21.30 -47.79 14.60
CA LEU A 364 -20.48 -47.62 13.40
C LEU A 364 -19.08 -48.25 13.51
N HIS A 365 -18.65 -48.69 14.69
CA HIS A 365 -17.32 -49.28 14.96
C HIS A 365 -16.95 -50.46 14.02
N GLY A 366 -17.93 -51.16 13.43
CA GLY A 366 -17.71 -52.20 12.42
C GLY A 366 -17.39 -51.71 11.00
N ARG A 367 -17.38 -50.40 10.71
CA ARG A 367 -17.41 -49.83 9.35
C ARG A 367 -16.04 -49.50 8.76
N LYS A 368 -15.23 -50.53 8.52
CA LYS A 368 -13.91 -50.48 7.85
C LYS A 368 -13.89 -50.06 6.36
N GLU A 369 -15.00 -49.50 5.86
CA GLU A 369 -15.11 -48.89 4.53
C GLU A 369 -15.39 -47.38 4.59
N LEU A 370 -15.71 -46.82 5.77
CA LEU A 370 -15.99 -45.40 5.92
C LEU A 370 -14.69 -44.59 5.79
N ARG A 371 -14.75 -43.55 4.96
CA ARG A 371 -13.64 -42.63 4.64
C ARG A 371 -13.91 -41.21 5.10
N GLU A 372 -15.18 -40.82 5.16
CA GLU A 372 -15.59 -39.47 5.53
C GLU A 372 -16.69 -39.53 6.59
N LEU A 373 -16.48 -38.84 7.72
CA LEU A 373 -17.48 -38.67 8.77
C LEU A 373 -17.64 -37.19 9.10
N ASN A 374 -18.87 -36.70 9.02
CA ASN A 374 -19.23 -35.33 9.38
C ASN A 374 -20.34 -35.33 10.44
N LEU A 375 -20.00 -34.82 11.62
CA LEU A 375 -20.89 -34.65 12.78
C LEU A 375 -21.10 -33.18 13.15
N SER A 376 -20.68 -32.23 12.30
CA SER A 376 -20.67 -30.80 12.61
C SER A 376 -22.03 -30.23 13.04
N GLU A 377 -22.01 -29.15 13.82
CA GLU A 377 -23.21 -28.50 14.36
C GLU A 377 -24.10 -29.43 15.24
N ASN A 378 -23.48 -30.38 15.97
CA ASN A 378 -24.12 -31.25 16.97
C ASN A 378 -23.30 -31.27 18.28
N GLU A 379 -23.93 -31.46 19.44
CA GLU A 379 -23.29 -31.30 20.75
C GLU A 379 -22.58 -32.59 21.21
N ILE A 380 -21.31 -32.77 20.82
CA ILE A 380 -20.56 -34.04 21.04
C ILE A 380 -20.14 -34.23 22.51
N GLY A 381 -19.81 -33.15 23.22
CA GLY A 381 -19.46 -33.19 24.64
C GLY A 381 -18.22 -34.04 24.99
N LYS A 382 -17.93 -34.17 26.29
CA LYS A 382 -16.74 -34.88 26.79
C LYS A 382 -16.83 -36.38 26.52
N ASP A 383 -17.98 -36.98 26.79
CA ASP A 383 -18.15 -38.43 26.65
C ASP A 383 -18.12 -38.86 25.17
N GLY A 384 -18.55 -37.97 24.26
CA GLY A 384 -18.43 -38.19 22.82
C GLY A 384 -16.99 -38.09 22.29
N CYS A 385 -16.09 -37.33 22.92
CA CYS A 385 -14.66 -37.32 22.58
C CYS A 385 -14.02 -38.70 22.78
N VAL A 386 -14.35 -39.37 23.89
CA VAL A 386 -13.82 -40.71 24.22
C VAL A 386 -14.32 -41.74 23.20
N HIS A 387 -15.63 -41.78 22.93
CA HIS A 387 -16.20 -42.67 21.93
C HIS A 387 -15.75 -42.35 20.48
N MET A 388 -15.36 -41.10 20.19
CA MET A 388 -14.74 -40.75 18.92
C MET A 388 -13.31 -41.32 18.81
N ALA A 389 -12.53 -41.31 19.88
CA ALA A 389 -11.23 -41.98 19.90
C ALA A 389 -11.38 -43.51 19.70
N GLU A 390 -12.30 -44.15 20.44
CA GLU A 390 -12.63 -45.58 20.25
C GLU A 390 -13.12 -45.92 18.83
N PHE A 391 -13.84 -44.99 18.19
CA PHE A 391 -14.27 -45.13 16.80
C PHE A 391 -13.10 -44.98 15.82
N LEU A 392 -12.26 -43.94 15.96
CA LEU A 392 -11.10 -43.69 15.10
C LEU A 392 -10.13 -44.88 15.13
N PHE A 393 -9.84 -45.42 16.31
CA PHE A 393 -9.00 -46.62 16.47
C PHE A 393 -9.48 -47.83 15.63
N ALA A 394 -10.80 -47.99 15.49
CA ALA A 394 -11.39 -49.07 14.68
C ALA A 394 -11.60 -48.70 13.20
N ALA A 395 -11.82 -47.42 12.91
CA ALA A 395 -12.17 -46.88 11.61
C ALA A 395 -10.94 -46.55 10.74
N SER A 396 -9.96 -47.46 10.68
CA SER A 396 -8.64 -47.27 10.04
C SER A 396 -8.64 -46.90 8.53
N SER A 397 -9.81 -46.76 7.92
CA SER A 397 -10.05 -46.26 6.56
C SER A 397 -10.43 -44.76 6.50
N LEU A 398 -10.62 -44.09 7.64
CA LEU A 398 -11.12 -42.72 7.72
C LEU A 398 -10.05 -41.70 7.29
N ALA A 399 -10.35 -40.96 6.22
CA ALA A 399 -9.49 -39.94 5.63
C ALA A 399 -9.94 -38.50 5.92
N TYR A 400 -11.23 -38.29 6.22
CA TYR A 400 -11.82 -36.98 6.52
C TYR A 400 -12.72 -37.05 7.76
N LEU A 401 -12.51 -36.12 8.70
CA LEU A 401 -13.29 -35.97 9.91
C LEU A 401 -13.71 -34.50 10.12
N ASP A 402 -15.01 -34.24 10.27
CA ASP A 402 -15.54 -32.90 10.56
C ASP A 402 -16.36 -32.89 11.86
N LEU A 403 -15.78 -32.21 12.86
CA LEU A 403 -16.34 -31.96 14.20
C LEU A 403 -16.49 -30.45 14.44
N SER A 404 -16.64 -29.63 13.40
CA SER A 404 -16.80 -28.18 13.58
C SER A 404 -18.11 -27.82 14.29
N LYS A 405 -18.08 -26.79 15.15
CA LYS A 405 -19.23 -26.35 15.97
C LYS A 405 -19.85 -27.45 16.84
N THR A 406 -19.05 -28.34 17.42
CA THR A 406 -19.54 -29.48 18.23
C THR A 406 -19.42 -29.31 19.75
N ARG A 407 -18.98 -28.12 20.21
CA ARG A 407 -18.63 -27.80 21.61
C ARG A 407 -17.60 -28.77 22.20
N LEU A 408 -16.51 -29.01 21.45
CA LEU A 408 -15.29 -29.55 22.03
C LEU A 408 -14.66 -28.49 22.96
N PHE A 409 -14.24 -28.91 24.15
CA PHE A 409 -13.53 -28.09 25.14
C PHE A 409 -12.05 -28.51 25.20
N ASP A 410 -11.33 -28.22 26.29
CA ASP A 410 -9.95 -28.68 26.52
C ASP A 410 -9.83 -30.19 26.80
N ASP A 411 -10.92 -30.86 27.16
CA ASP A 411 -11.02 -32.30 27.45
C ASP A 411 -10.95 -33.20 26.17
N ILE A 412 -9.98 -32.93 25.29
CA ILE A 412 -9.80 -33.64 24.00
C ILE A 412 -8.65 -34.65 24.00
N GLU A 413 -8.01 -34.94 25.15
CA GLU A 413 -6.79 -35.77 25.25
C GLU A 413 -6.88 -37.10 24.47
N SER A 414 -7.90 -37.93 24.72
CA SER A 414 -8.07 -39.22 24.03
C SER A 414 -8.24 -39.05 22.51
N LEU A 415 -8.97 -38.01 22.10
CA LEU A 415 -9.22 -37.66 20.70
C LEU A 415 -7.94 -37.15 20.02
N SER A 416 -7.16 -36.31 20.69
CA SER A 416 -5.92 -35.74 20.17
C SER A 416 -4.81 -36.79 20.05
N ILE A 417 -4.76 -37.77 20.97
CA ILE A 417 -3.83 -38.91 20.89
C ILE A 417 -4.18 -39.80 19.68
N GLU A 418 -5.45 -40.20 19.51
CA GLU A 418 -5.83 -41.07 18.39
C GLU A 418 -5.64 -40.37 17.04
N ILE A 419 -6.00 -39.08 16.94
CA ILE A 419 -5.73 -38.24 15.76
C ILE A 419 -4.22 -38.15 15.44
N ALA A 420 -3.33 -38.21 16.44
CA ALA A 420 -1.88 -38.18 16.24
C ALA A 420 -1.31 -39.48 15.64
N ILE A 421 -1.99 -40.62 15.84
CA ILE A 421 -1.51 -41.94 15.42
C ILE A 421 -2.33 -42.57 14.28
N HIS A 422 -3.48 -41.99 13.92
CA HIS A 422 -4.39 -42.59 12.93
C HIS A 422 -3.69 -42.79 11.57
N PRO A 423 -3.72 -44.00 11.00
CA PRO A 423 -2.86 -44.38 9.87
C PRO A 423 -3.25 -43.78 8.52
N SER A 424 -4.41 -43.12 8.42
CA SER A 424 -5.00 -42.69 7.15
C SER A 424 -5.75 -41.35 7.20
N LEU A 425 -5.72 -40.62 8.33
CA LEU A 425 -6.51 -39.38 8.51
C LEU A 425 -5.79 -38.17 7.88
N LEU A 426 -6.23 -37.78 6.69
CA LEU A 426 -5.59 -36.71 5.91
C LEU A 426 -6.15 -35.31 6.21
N ALA A 427 -7.42 -35.22 6.62
CA ALA A 427 -8.12 -33.95 6.76
C ALA A 427 -9.00 -33.93 8.02
N VAL A 428 -8.83 -32.90 8.86
CA VAL A 428 -9.58 -32.74 10.11
C VAL A 428 -10.09 -31.30 10.26
N ASN A 429 -11.38 -31.14 10.56
CA ASN A 429 -12.00 -29.86 10.87
C ASN A 429 -12.50 -29.84 12.32
N LEU A 430 -11.85 -29.04 13.17
CA LEU A 430 -12.21 -28.77 14.57
C LEU A 430 -12.63 -27.30 14.77
N SER A 431 -12.95 -26.56 13.71
CA SER A 431 -13.26 -25.13 13.78
C SER A 431 -14.53 -24.81 14.60
N ASN A 432 -14.63 -23.57 15.09
CA ASN A 432 -15.77 -23.06 15.85
C ASN A 432 -16.14 -23.89 17.09
N ASN A 433 -15.15 -24.48 17.76
CA ASN A 433 -15.30 -25.14 19.05
C ASN A 433 -14.80 -24.22 20.19
N GLU A 434 -14.77 -24.74 21.42
CA GLU A 434 -14.37 -24.02 22.63
C GLU A 434 -13.03 -24.55 23.16
N ILE A 435 -12.17 -25.06 22.27
CA ILE A 435 -10.82 -25.56 22.59
C ILE A 435 -9.95 -24.37 23.02
N GLY A 436 -9.45 -24.42 24.25
CA GLY A 436 -8.65 -23.38 24.90
C GLY A 436 -7.15 -23.70 24.90
N GLU A 437 -6.45 -23.21 25.92
CA GLU A 437 -4.99 -23.31 26.01
C GLU A 437 -4.52 -24.74 26.24
N ALA A 438 -5.19 -25.52 27.08
CA ALA A 438 -4.79 -26.90 27.38
C ALA A 438 -5.01 -27.84 26.18
N GLY A 439 -6.16 -27.73 25.50
CA GLY A 439 -6.42 -28.41 24.23
C GLY A 439 -5.49 -27.93 23.12
N GLY A 440 -5.10 -26.65 23.12
CA GLY A 440 -4.06 -26.11 22.24
C GLY A 440 -2.68 -26.72 22.46
N ILE A 441 -2.30 -27.00 23.71
CA ILE A 441 -1.06 -27.71 24.07
C ILE A 441 -1.11 -29.16 23.56
N LEU A 442 -2.21 -29.86 23.82
CA LEU A 442 -2.43 -31.24 23.35
C LEU A 442 -2.38 -31.34 21.82
N LEU A 443 -3.05 -30.41 21.10
CA LEU A 443 -2.98 -30.33 19.64
C LEU A 443 -1.55 -30.01 19.16
N GLY A 444 -0.79 -29.18 19.87
CA GLY A 444 0.64 -28.98 19.58
C GLY A 444 1.44 -30.29 19.67
N GLU A 445 1.17 -31.13 20.66
CA GLU A 445 1.84 -32.43 20.83
C GLU A 445 1.38 -33.45 19.77
N THR A 446 0.09 -33.48 19.41
CA THR A 446 -0.47 -34.20 18.26
C THR A 446 0.24 -33.84 16.94
N LEU A 447 0.53 -32.55 16.72
CA LEU A 447 1.21 -32.12 15.50
C LEU A 447 2.72 -32.38 15.51
N ALA A 448 3.34 -32.44 16.69
CA ALA A 448 4.76 -32.76 16.83
C ALA A 448 5.05 -34.27 16.64
N ALA A 449 4.04 -35.14 16.79
CA ALA A 449 4.16 -36.58 16.63
C ALA A 449 4.56 -36.99 15.20
N SER A 450 5.59 -37.82 15.06
CA SER A 450 6.09 -38.32 13.77
C SER A 450 5.13 -39.28 13.05
N THR A 451 4.05 -39.70 13.71
CA THR A 451 2.97 -40.54 13.17
C THR A 451 1.85 -39.72 12.52
N CYS A 452 1.81 -38.40 12.73
CA CYS A 452 0.73 -37.54 12.25
C CYS A 452 0.63 -37.58 10.71
N THR A 453 -0.51 -38.04 10.18
CA THR A 453 -0.75 -38.18 8.72
C THR A 453 -1.49 -36.99 8.10
N ILE A 454 -1.92 -36.03 8.93
CA ILE A 454 -2.81 -34.91 8.57
C ILE A 454 -2.10 -33.94 7.61
N GLN A 455 -2.77 -33.60 6.52
CA GLN A 455 -2.35 -32.63 5.50
C GLN A 455 -3.18 -31.34 5.56
N ASP A 456 -4.49 -31.47 5.85
CA ASP A 456 -5.44 -30.37 5.98
C ASP A 456 -5.97 -30.28 7.42
N LEU A 457 -5.77 -29.16 8.09
CA LEU A 457 -6.25 -28.93 9.46
C LEU A 457 -6.89 -27.56 9.63
N ASP A 458 -8.14 -27.54 10.08
CA ASP A 458 -8.85 -26.31 10.47
C ASP A 458 -9.13 -26.30 11.98
N LEU A 459 -8.48 -25.37 12.69
CA LEU A 459 -8.65 -25.07 14.11
C LEU A 459 -9.29 -23.69 14.32
N SER A 460 -9.79 -23.03 13.27
CA SER A 460 -10.21 -21.63 13.34
C SER A 460 -11.36 -21.40 14.32
N TRP A 461 -11.47 -20.17 14.82
CA TRP A 461 -12.59 -19.76 15.69
C TRP A 461 -12.67 -20.54 17.02
N ASN A 462 -11.53 -21.06 17.50
CA ASN A 462 -11.36 -21.62 18.83
C ASN A 462 -10.72 -20.58 19.79
N GLN A 463 -10.34 -20.98 20.99
CA GLN A 463 -9.83 -20.11 22.06
C GLN A 463 -8.35 -20.34 22.40
N ILE A 464 -7.60 -21.05 21.55
CA ILE A 464 -6.25 -21.62 21.80
C ILE A 464 -5.31 -20.70 22.60
N CYS A 465 -4.95 -19.52 22.06
CA CYS A 465 -4.09 -18.49 22.68
C CYS A 465 -2.77 -18.97 23.36
N LEU A 466 -2.06 -18.01 23.99
CA LEU A 466 -0.94 -18.21 24.95
C LEU A 466 0.06 -19.36 24.65
N GLU A 467 0.29 -20.31 25.57
CA GLU A 467 1.26 -21.40 25.37
C GLU A 467 0.73 -22.42 24.35
N GLY A 468 -0.58 -22.66 24.24
CA GLY A 468 -1.15 -23.55 23.21
C GLY A 468 -0.81 -23.09 21.78
N ALA A 469 -0.93 -21.80 21.51
CA ALA A 469 -0.49 -21.16 20.26
C ALA A 469 1.02 -21.30 20.05
N THR A 470 1.80 -21.19 21.13
CA THR A 470 3.26 -21.34 21.11
C THR A 470 3.68 -22.80 20.87
N ARG A 471 2.94 -23.79 21.40
CA ARG A 471 3.14 -25.22 21.16
C ARG A 471 2.83 -25.61 19.72
N ILE A 472 1.68 -25.18 19.18
CA ILE A 472 1.35 -25.39 17.76
C ILE A 472 2.41 -24.76 16.86
N GLY A 473 2.86 -23.54 17.17
CA GLY A 473 3.97 -22.90 16.47
C GLY A 473 5.25 -23.73 16.50
N ARG A 474 5.69 -24.21 17.68
CA ARG A 474 6.88 -25.08 17.82
C ARG A 474 6.72 -26.42 17.09
N ALA A 475 5.53 -27.03 17.12
CA ALA A 475 5.25 -28.33 16.52
C ALA A 475 5.42 -28.33 14.99
N LEU A 476 5.07 -27.23 14.33
CA LEU A 476 5.29 -27.06 12.89
C LEU A 476 6.77 -27.12 12.48
N ARG A 477 7.72 -26.99 13.41
CA ARG A 477 9.16 -27.14 13.13
C ARG A 477 9.55 -28.59 12.84
N SER A 478 8.86 -29.56 13.45
CA SER A 478 9.11 -31.00 13.27
C SER A 478 8.03 -31.72 12.46
N ASN A 479 6.82 -31.16 12.37
CA ASN A 479 5.77 -31.71 11.52
C ASN A 479 6.18 -31.72 10.04
N SER A 480 6.00 -32.86 9.37
CA SER A 480 6.28 -33.06 7.95
C SER A 480 5.07 -33.60 7.17
N SER A 481 3.86 -33.33 7.64
CA SER A 481 2.61 -33.83 7.05
C SER A 481 1.72 -32.69 6.56
N ILE A 482 1.56 -31.64 7.37
CA ILE A 482 0.62 -30.55 7.11
C ILE A 482 1.06 -29.74 5.88
N ARG A 483 0.06 -29.41 5.06
CA ARG A 483 0.14 -28.57 3.87
C ARG A 483 -0.77 -27.35 3.99
N HIS A 484 -1.93 -27.48 4.62
CA HIS A 484 -2.90 -26.41 4.79
C HIS A 484 -3.33 -26.33 6.26
N LEU A 485 -3.07 -25.20 6.90
CA LEU A 485 -3.43 -24.94 8.30
C LEU A 485 -4.23 -23.65 8.43
N ASN A 486 -5.44 -23.74 8.95
CA ASN A 486 -6.23 -22.58 9.36
C ASN A 486 -6.26 -22.48 10.89
N VAL A 487 -5.61 -21.45 11.44
CA VAL A 487 -5.62 -21.11 12.87
C VAL A 487 -6.19 -19.71 13.11
N SER A 488 -6.98 -19.19 12.16
CA SER A 488 -7.58 -17.86 12.29
C SER A 488 -8.52 -17.73 13.50
N MET A 489 -8.75 -16.52 13.99
CA MET A 489 -9.66 -16.22 15.12
C MET A 489 -9.29 -16.87 16.49
N ASN A 490 -8.02 -17.24 16.73
CA ASN A 490 -7.60 -17.98 17.95
C ASN A 490 -6.84 -17.16 19.01
N ARG A 491 -6.64 -15.85 18.81
CA ARG A 491 -5.87 -14.96 19.72
C ARG A 491 -4.44 -15.45 19.99
N PHE A 492 -3.72 -15.97 18.98
CA PHE A 492 -2.33 -16.44 19.11
C PHE A 492 -1.37 -15.39 19.70
N GLY A 493 -1.58 -14.10 19.39
CA GLY A 493 -0.70 -13.01 19.79
C GLY A 493 0.72 -13.13 19.23
N ASP A 494 1.57 -12.16 19.57
CA ASP A 494 2.96 -12.15 19.11
C ASP A 494 3.76 -13.39 19.53
N PRO A 495 3.61 -14.00 20.73
CA PRO A 495 4.32 -15.24 21.08
C PRO A 495 4.03 -16.39 20.11
N GLY A 496 2.75 -16.63 19.77
CA GLY A 496 2.38 -17.63 18.77
C GLY A 496 2.88 -17.28 17.37
N GLY A 497 2.82 -16.00 16.99
CA GLY A 497 3.37 -15.51 15.72
C GLY A 497 4.88 -15.73 15.59
N HIS A 498 5.65 -15.43 16.65
CA HIS A 498 7.08 -15.65 16.73
C HIS A 498 7.45 -17.15 16.69
N ALA A 499 6.67 -18.00 17.37
CA ALA A 499 6.87 -19.45 17.34
C ALA A 499 6.66 -20.03 15.93
N ILE A 500 5.60 -19.61 15.23
CA ILE A 500 5.34 -19.98 13.84
C ILE A 500 6.44 -19.46 12.91
N ALA A 501 6.87 -18.21 13.04
CA ALA A 501 7.95 -17.65 12.23
C ALA A 501 9.26 -18.45 12.38
N SER A 502 9.61 -18.85 13.60
CA SER A 502 10.77 -19.70 13.88
C SER A 502 10.64 -21.11 13.27
N ALA A 503 9.43 -21.69 13.28
CA ALA A 503 9.16 -22.97 12.64
C ALA A 503 9.20 -22.90 11.10
N LEU A 504 8.68 -21.83 10.49
CA LEU A 504 8.71 -21.60 9.05
C LEU A 504 10.15 -21.52 8.47
N LEU A 505 11.16 -21.18 9.27
CA LEU A 505 12.57 -21.26 8.86
C LEU A 505 13.07 -22.70 8.64
N HIS A 506 12.32 -23.72 9.11
CA HIS A 506 12.70 -25.12 9.09
C HIS A 506 11.67 -26.02 8.37
N ASN A 507 10.38 -25.67 8.41
CA ASN A 507 9.31 -26.45 7.80
C ASN A 507 9.40 -26.45 6.26
N THR A 508 9.24 -27.62 5.66
CA THR A 508 9.35 -27.85 4.21
C THR A 508 8.09 -28.48 3.59
N THR A 509 6.94 -28.43 4.28
CA THR A 509 5.69 -29.09 3.84
C THR A 509 4.49 -28.17 3.81
N LEU A 510 4.43 -27.17 4.69
CA LEU A 510 3.35 -26.21 4.80
C LEU A 510 3.31 -25.31 3.57
N GLN A 511 2.14 -25.21 2.95
CA GLN A 511 1.86 -24.47 1.71
C GLN A 511 0.89 -23.32 1.95
N THR A 512 -0.15 -23.51 2.76
CA THR A 512 -1.13 -22.49 3.12
C THR A 512 -1.24 -22.34 4.62
N LEU A 513 -1.14 -21.11 5.10
CA LEU A 513 -1.33 -20.76 6.50
C LEU A 513 -2.30 -19.58 6.63
N ASP A 514 -3.37 -19.75 7.40
CA ASP A 514 -4.24 -18.65 7.81
C ASP A 514 -4.08 -18.30 9.29
N LEU A 515 -3.53 -17.11 9.52
CA LEU A 515 -3.30 -16.45 10.82
C LEU A 515 -4.19 -15.20 10.99
N SER A 516 -5.24 -15.04 10.19
CA SER A 516 -6.18 -13.92 10.28
C SER A 516 -6.80 -13.78 11.67
N ARG A 517 -7.00 -12.54 12.15
CA ARG A 517 -7.70 -12.23 13.42
C ARG A 517 -7.09 -12.91 14.66
N ASN A 518 -5.76 -12.96 14.75
CA ASN A 518 -5.04 -13.56 15.88
C ASN A 518 -4.43 -12.56 16.86
N ASN A 519 -4.72 -11.26 16.71
CA ASN A 519 -4.14 -10.19 17.51
C ASN A 519 -2.61 -10.13 17.42
N LEU A 520 -2.08 -10.38 16.21
CA LEU A 520 -0.68 -10.17 15.86
C LEU A 520 -0.39 -8.67 15.67
N THR A 521 0.77 -8.21 16.13
CA THR A 521 1.24 -6.81 15.96
C THR A 521 2.29 -6.69 14.84
N GLY A 522 2.81 -5.48 14.64
CA GLY A 522 3.97 -5.26 13.78
C GLY A 522 5.23 -6.03 14.19
N ARG A 523 5.37 -6.46 15.45
CA ARG A 523 6.50 -7.29 15.91
C ARG A 523 6.47 -8.69 15.28
N ALA A 524 5.32 -9.37 15.37
CA ALA A 524 5.12 -10.64 14.70
C ALA A 524 5.24 -10.51 13.17
N ALA A 525 4.71 -9.43 12.59
CA ALA A 525 4.81 -9.14 11.16
C ALA A 525 6.27 -9.12 10.66
N VAL A 526 7.17 -8.46 11.40
CA VAL A 526 8.62 -8.44 11.07
C VAL A 526 9.21 -9.85 11.11
N THR A 527 8.94 -10.67 12.14
CA THR A 527 9.43 -12.06 12.16
C THR A 527 8.87 -12.93 11.02
N LEU A 528 7.59 -12.74 10.67
CA LEU A 528 6.95 -13.45 9.57
C LEU A 528 7.53 -13.01 8.22
N SER A 529 7.82 -11.73 8.01
CA SER A 529 8.47 -11.25 6.79
C SER A 529 9.87 -11.84 6.59
N TYR A 530 10.66 -11.99 7.64
CA TYR A 530 11.95 -12.69 7.62
C TYR A 530 11.78 -14.19 7.31
N ALA A 531 10.86 -14.87 8.01
CA ALA A 531 10.58 -16.28 7.78
C ALA A 531 10.11 -16.58 6.35
N VAL A 532 9.28 -15.69 5.78
CA VAL A 532 8.73 -15.79 4.42
C VAL A 532 9.76 -15.50 3.32
N GLN A 533 10.84 -14.75 3.60
CA GLN A 533 11.98 -14.62 2.68
C GLN A 533 12.85 -15.90 2.62
N HIS A 534 12.89 -16.67 3.70
CA HIS A 534 13.73 -17.87 3.80
C HIS A 534 12.99 -19.18 3.50
N ASN A 535 11.68 -19.27 3.76
CA ASN A 535 10.86 -20.41 3.41
C ASN A 535 10.59 -20.48 1.89
N LYS A 536 10.57 -21.70 1.32
CA LYS A 536 10.40 -21.93 -0.14
C LYS A 536 9.17 -22.78 -0.50
N THR A 537 8.34 -23.15 0.47
CA THR A 537 7.21 -24.08 0.30
C THR A 537 5.86 -23.42 0.60
N LEU A 538 5.84 -22.40 1.46
CA LEU A 538 4.66 -21.62 1.80
C LEU A 538 4.23 -20.76 0.59
N SER A 539 3.18 -21.20 -0.10
CA SER A 539 2.61 -20.54 -1.28
C SER A 539 1.54 -19.50 -0.94
N ARG A 540 0.96 -19.52 0.28
CA ARG A 540 0.00 -18.51 0.76
C ARG A 540 0.06 -18.30 2.27
N LEU A 541 0.06 -17.03 2.67
CA LEU A 541 -0.01 -16.59 4.07
C LEU A 541 -1.13 -15.55 4.23
N LEU A 542 -2.13 -15.83 5.05
CA LEU A 542 -3.22 -14.89 5.35
C LEU A 542 -3.04 -14.31 6.77
N LEU A 543 -3.09 -12.99 6.88
CA LEU A 543 -2.92 -12.21 8.12
C LEU A 543 -4.06 -11.20 8.29
N LEU A 544 -5.22 -11.45 7.70
CA LEU A 544 -6.32 -10.49 7.58
C LEU A 544 -6.88 -10.11 8.95
N ASN A 545 -7.14 -8.81 9.15
CA ASN A 545 -7.66 -8.21 10.37
C ASN A 545 -6.80 -8.47 11.62
N ASN A 546 -5.47 -8.46 11.45
CA ASN A 546 -4.49 -8.23 12.52
C ASN A 546 -4.06 -6.75 12.52
N ASP A 547 -3.50 -6.26 13.63
CA ASP A 547 -3.07 -4.86 13.78
C ASP A 547 -1.56 -4.75 13.56
N LEU A 548 -1.12 -5.01 12.33
CA LEU A 548 0.29 -5.10 11.93
C LEU A 548 0.99 -3.72 11.81
N GLY A 549 0.23 -2.65 12.04
CA GLY A 549 0.63 -1.24 11.93
C GLY A 549 1.35 -0.84 10.65
N ALA A 550 1.94 0.35 10.65
CA ALA A 550 2.73 0.84 9.52
C ALA A 550 4.00 0.02 9.29
N THR A 551 4.80 -0.19 10.35
CA THR A 551 6.14 -0.79 10.28
C THR A 551 6.12 -2.28 9.93
N GLY A 552 5.18 -3.05 10.52
CA GLY A 552 5.04 -4.47 10.20
C GLY A 552 4.50 -4.71 8.78
N THR A 553 3.53 -3.91 8.35
CA THR A 553 3.00 -3.95 6.97
C THR A 553 4.09 -3.62 5.95
N LYS A 554 4.90 -2.60 6.22
CA LYS A 554 6.07 -2.16 5.42
C LYS A 554 7.11 -3.29 5.25
N ALA A 555 7.47 -3.99 6.33
CA ALA A 555 8.38 -5.14 6.28
C ALA A 555 7.84 -6.30 5.41
N LEU A 556 6.55 -6.64 5.55
CA LEU A 556 5.90 -7.67 4.73
C LEU A 556 5.82 -7.28 3.24
N LEU A 557 5.53 -6.02 2.94
CA LEU A 557 5.52 -5.51 1.55
C LEU A 557 6.92 -5.53 0.91
N HIS A 558 7.97 -5.21 1.67
CA HIS A 558 9.35 -5.33 1.20
C HIS A 558 9.73 -6.78 0.89
N ALA A 559 9.31 -7.75 1.72
CA ALA A 559 9.51 -9.18 1.44
C ALA A 559 8.85 -9.59 0.10
N VAL A 560 7.62 -9.13 -0.17
CA VAL A 560 6.95 -9.38 -1.46
C VAL A 560 7.70 -8.72 -2.63
N ALA A 561 8.16 -7.47 -2.47
CA ALA A 561 8.92 -6.74 -3.49
C ALA A 561 10.22 -7.47 -3.91
N SER A 562 10.89 -8.14 -2.96
CA SER A 562 12.07 -8.98 -3.20
C SER A 562 11.82 -10.28 -3.99
N GLY A 563 10.61 -10.48 -4.52
CA GLY A 563 10.29 -11.57 -5.44
C GLY A 563 9.88 -12.87 -4.76
N VAL A 564 9.48 -12.81 -3.49
CA VAL A 564 8.94 -13.97 -2.77
C VAL A 564 7.67 -14.48 -3.45
N THR A 565 7.58 -15.81 -3.60
CA THR A 565 6.50 -16.53 -4.27
C THR A 565 5.23 -16.71 -3.42
N CYS A 566 5.29 -16.38 -2.12
CA CYS A 566 4.19 -16.50 -1.19
C CYS A 566 3.11 -15.43 -1.43
N ASP A 567 1.86 -15.87 -1.57
CA ASP A 567 0.68 -15.02 -1.72
C ASP A 567 0.24 -14.45 -0.36
N ILE A 568 0.68 -13.23 -0.01
CA ILE A 568 0.45 -12.65 1.32
C ILE A 568 -0.82 -11.78 1.38
N GLY A 569 -1.87 -12.31 2.00
CA GLY A 569 -3.12 -11.59 2.27
C GLY A 569 -3.04 -10.74 3.54
N LEU A 570 -2.94 -9.42 3.39
CA LEU A 570 -2.84 -8.46 4.51
C LEU A 570 -4.14 -7.66 4.73
N SER A 571 -4.28 -7.05 5.91
CA SER A 571 -5.18 -5.92 6.14
C SER A 571 -4.39 -4.74 6.68
N PHE A 572 -4.75 -3.53 6.30
CA PHE A 572 -4.08 -2.33 6.80
C PHE A 572 -4.93 -1.57 7.80
N ARG A 573 -4.27 -1.10 8.86
CA ARG A 573 -4.74 -0.08 9.79
C ARG A 573 -3.59 0.90 10.01
N ASP A 574 -3.91 2.19 10.03
CA ASP A 574 -2.91 3.26 10.13
C ASP A 574 -2.55 3.49 11.60
N SER A 575 -1.75 2.57 12.13
CA SER A 575 -1.27 2.48 13.51
C SER A 575 0.19 2.96 13.56
N ASP A 576 0.51 3.88 14.47
CA ASP A 576 1.86 4.44 14.65
C ASP A 576 2.70 3.57 15.61
N ASP A 577 3.25 2.48 15.06
CA ASP A 577 4.07 1.48 15.77
C ASP A 577 5.49 2.00 16.08
N HIS A 578 5.64 2.82 17.12
CA HIS A 578 6.93 3.41 17.52
C HIS A 578 7.93 2.40 18.14
N ASP A 579 7.44 1.27 18.66
CA ASP A 579 8.23 0.22 19.33
C ASP A 579 8.60 -0.96 18.42
N VAL A 580 8.11 -0.97 17.18
CA VAL A 580 8.44 -1.99 16.17
C VAL A 580 9.70 -1.56 15.42
N PHE A 581 10.66 -2.47 15.28
CA PHE A 581 11.90 -2.27 14.55
C PHE A 581 11.69 -2.03 13.05
N ASP A 582 12.30 -0.94 12.53
CA ASP A 582 12.36 -0.62 11.10
C ASP A 582 13.77 -0.90 10.54
N ALA A 583 13.88 -1.91 9.69
CA ALA A 583 15.15 -2.34 9.09
C ALA A 583 15.80 -1.30 8.14
N MET A 584 15.07 -0.26 7.73
CA MET A 584 15.61 0.85 6.94
C MET A 584 16.07 2.05 7.79
N LEU A 585 15.66 2.13 9.05
CA LEU A 585 16.13 3.13 10.02
C LEU A 585 16.61 2.49 11.34
N PRO A 586 17.57 1.55 11.29
CA PRO A 586 18.08 0.84 12.47
C PRO A 586 18.82 1.73 13.49
N SER A 587 19.01 3.02 13.22
CA SER A 587 19.52 3.96 14.22
C SER A 587 18.45 4.43 15.23
N MET A 588 17.16 4.40 14.84
CA MET A 588 16.07 5.07 15.58
C MET A 588 15.89 4.53 17.01
N GLN A 589 16.04 3.22 17.18
CA GLN A 589 15.90 2.53 18.47
C GLN A 589 17.26 2.17 19.10
N SER A 590 18.36 2.66 18.53
CA SER A 590 19.72 2.48 19.06
C SER A 590 19.90 3.18 20.43
N PRO A 591 20.63 2.57 21.39
CA PRO A 591 21.31 1.26 21.32
C PRO A 591 20.40 0.06 21.64
N TYR A 592 20.74 -1.12 21.11
CA TYR A 592 19.99 -2.36 21.29
C TYR A 592 20.56 -3.27 22.38
N SER A 593 19.69 -4.09 22.98
CA SER A 593 20.03 -5.19 23.87
C SER A 593 19.10 -6.37 23.55
N LEU A 594 19.64 -7.40 22.91
CA LEU A 594 18.90 -8.41 22.16
C LEU A 594 19.15 -9.80 22.73
N ASP A 595 18.22 -10.30 23.55
CA ASP A 595 18.23 -11.70 23.99
C ASP A 595 17.94 -12.63 22.81
N LEU A 596 19.00 -13.28 22.30
CA LEU A 596 18.94 -14.18 21.14
C LEU A 596 18.40 -15.57 21.50
N ALA A 597 18.37 -15.93 22.79
CA ALA A 597 17.97 -17.25 23.27
C ALA A 597 16.46 -17.35 23.53
N GLN A 598 15.84 -16.29 24.04
CA GLN A 598 14.43 -16.28 24.46
C GLN A 598 13.49 -15.62 23.44
N SER A 599 13.98 -14.73 22.58
CA SER A 599 13.15 -13.90 21.72
C SER A 599 13.48 -14.07 20.23
N PRO A 600 12.63 -14.79 19.45
CA PRO A 600 12.77 -14.86 17.99
C PRO A 600 12.70 -13.48 17.33
N TYR A 601 12.03 -12.51 17.96
CA TYR A 601 12.01 -11.13 17.49
C TYR A 601 13.37 -10.45 17.61
N HIS A 602 14.05 -10.60 18.76
CA HIS A 602 15.41 -10.06 18.94
C HIS A 602 16.43 -10.75 18.02
N TYR A 603 16.27 -12.05 17.77
CA TYR A 603 17.06 -12.78 16.78
C TYR A 603 16.90 -12.18 15.37
N VAL A 604 15.67 -11.94 14.92
CA VAL A 604 15.40 -11.30 13.61
C VAL A 604 15.95 -9.87 13.56
N ILE A 605 15.84 -9.08 14.63
CA ILE A 605 16.47 -7.75 14.71
C ILE A 605 18.00 -7.87 14.57
N ALA A 606 18.64 -8.81 15.25
CA ALA A 606 20.09 -9.01 15.14
C ALA A 606 20.51 -9.39 13.71
N CYS A 607 19.74 -10.25 13.04
CA CYS A 607 19.95 -10.57 11.63
C CYS A 607 19.78 -9.35 10.72
N GLU A 608 18.69 -8.58 10.87
CA GLU A 608 18.45 -7.38 10.05
C GLU A 608 19.45 -6.25 10.31
N LEU A 609 20.00 -6.13 11.53
CA LEU A 609 21.09 -5.19 11.85
C LEU A 609 22.38 -5.56 11.11
N VAL A 610 22.76 -6.84 11.09
CA VAL A 610 23.94 -7.33 10.34
C VAL A 610 23.73 -7.16 8.84
N VAL A 611 22.53 -7.47 8.34
CA VAL A 611 22.13 -7.27 6.93
C VAL A 611 22.10 -5.77 6.56
N ALA A 612 21.66 -4.89 7.46
CA ALA A 612 21.68 -3.45 7.25
C ALA A 612 23.10 -2.89 7.20
N ALA A 613 24.01 -3.39 8.04
CA ALA A 613 25.42 -3.03 8.03
C ALA A 613 26.11 -3.53 6.74
N ALA A 614 25.83 -4.76 6.30
CA ALA A 614 26.33 -5.32 5.04
C ALA A 614 25.84 -4.55 3.80
N ARG A 615 24.59 -4.06 3.83
CA ARG A 615 24.02 -3.14 2.82
C ARG A 615 24.43 -1.66 3.03
N ALA A 616 25.36 -1.36 3.94
CA ALA A 616 25.81 0.00 4.28
C ALA A 616 24.69 1.01 4.63
N ARG A 617 23.58 0.53 5.23
CA ARG A 617 22.47 1.34 5.77
C ARG A 617 22.76 1.87 7.20
N CYS A 618 23.72 1.28 7.91
CA CYS A 618 24.14 1.70 9.24
C CYS A 618 25.58 1.29 9.58
N GLU A 619 26.22 2.00 10.52
CA GLU A 619 27.48 1.59 11.15
C GLU A 619 27.22 0.95 12.51
N LEU A 620 27.62 -0.32 12.69
CA LEU A 620 27.53 -1.01 13.98
C LEU A 620 28.78 -0.73 14.82
N HIS A 621 28.57 -0.38 16.08
CA HIS A 621 29.60 -0.08 17.06
C HIS A 621 29.20 -0.58 18.45
N ASP A 622 30.14 -0.58 19.39
CA ASP A 622 29.96 -1.09 20.76
C ASP A 622 29.33 -2.50 20.83
N ILE A 623 29.72 -3.36 19.90
CA ILE A 623 29.17 -4.72 19.75
C ILE A 623 29.82 -5.67 20.75
N TRP A 624 29.02 -6.34 21.58
CA TRP A 624 29.46 -7.41 22.47
C TRP A 624 28.28 -8.32 22.84
N ILE A 625 28.57 -9.57 23.17
CA ILE A 625 27.58 -10.56 23.60
C ILE A 625 27.90 -11.07 25.00
N ASP A 626 26.92 -11.08 25.90
CA ASP A 626 27.01 -11.84 27.15
C ASP A 626 26.44 -13.25 26.93
N SER A 627 27.32 -14.25 27.03
CA SER A 627 27.01 -15.66 26.84
C SER A 627 26.62 -16.37 28.15
N GLY A 628 26.51 -15.65 29.26
CA GLY A 628 26.38 -16.21 30.61
C GLY A 628 27.66 -16.89 31.14
N ARG A 629 28.64 -17.16 30.26
CA ARG A 629 30.02 -17.57 30.59
C ARG A 629 30.99 -16.38 30.61
N GLY A 630 30.51 -15.19 30.26
CA GLY A 630 31.28 -13.97 30.14
C GLY A 630 30.96 -13.19 28.86
N ARG A 631 31.43 -11.94 28.84
CA ARG A 631 31.35 -11.02 27.70
C ARG A 631 32.38 -11.40 26.63
N CYS A 632 31.93 -11.55 25.39
CA CYS A 632 32.79 -11.57 24.20
C CYS A 632 32.60 -10.27 23.41
N ASP A 633 33.69 -9.53 23.13
CA ASP A 633 33.66 -8.32 22.32
C ASP A 633 33.72 -8.66 20.82
N LEU A 634 32.79 -8.09 20.06
CA LEU A 634 32.58 -8.37 18.65
C LEU A 634 32.85 -7.13 17.78
N GLU A 635 33.14 -7.35 16.51
CA GLU A 635 33.18 -6.30 15.49
C GLU A 635 32.51 -6.77 14.20
N PHE A 636 32.14 -5.81 13.34
CA PHE A 636 31.50 -6.10 12.06
C PHE A 636 32.53 -6.06 10.93
N ASP A 637 32.83 -7.20 10.34
CA ASP A 637 33.71 -7.32 9.19
C ASP A 637 32.95 -6.95 7.91
N VAL A 638 33.18 -5.72 7.44
CA VAL A 638 32.60 -5.16 6.21
C VAL A 638 32.94 -6.00 4.97
N SER A 639 34.08 -6.72 4.96
CA SER A 639 34.48 -7.55 3.81
C SER A 639 33.75 -8.90 3.78
N ARG A 640 33.34 -9.42 4.93
CA ARG A 640 32.56 -10.67 5.07
C ARG A 640 31.05 -10.44 5.20
N GLY A 641 30.63 -9.22 5.52
CA GLY A 641 29.23 -8.88 5.81
C GLY A 641 28.71 -9.54 7.10
N ALA A 642 29.59 -9.81 8.06
CA ALA A 642 29.31 -10.64 9.23
C ALA A 642 29.98 -10.12 10.51
N LEU A 643 29.48 -10.57 11.67
CA LEU A 643 30.15 -10.35 12.95
C LEU A 643 31.32 -11.32 13.13
N ILE A 644 32.42 -10.81 13.67
CA ILE A 644 33.60 -11.58 14.07
C ILE A 644 34.00 -11.25 15.52
N GLU A 645 34.68 -12.16 16.21
CA GLU A 645 35.28 -11.86 17.52
C GLU A 645 36.58 -11.07 17.36
N LYS A 646 36.76 -9.97 18.11
CA LYS A 646 37.94 -9.09 17.97
C LYS A 646 39.29 -9.78 18.22
N ASN A 647 39.30 -10.82 19.06
CA ASN A 647 40.53 -11.49 19.49
C ASN A 647 40.94 -12.66 18.59
N SER A 648 39.99 -13.26 17.85
CA SER A 648 40.22 -14.48 17.06
C SER A 648 40.01 -14.29 15.55
N GLY A 649 39.27 -13.25 15.13
CA GLY A 649 38.84 -13.06 13.76
C GLY A 649 37.88 -14.14 13.24
N ALA A 650 37.35 -15.01 14.12
CA ALA A 650 36.43 -16.07 13.77
C ALA A 650 35.00 -15.52 13.54
N PRO A 651 34.27 -16.00 12.52
CA PRO A 651 32.90 -15.56 12.24
C PRO A 651 31.91 -16.08 13.29
N VAL A 652 31.07 -15.19 13.80
CA VAL A 652 30.07 -15.49 14.83
C VAL A 652 28.70 -15.71 14.19
N ALA A 653 28.27 -16.97 14.13
CA ALA A 653 26.93 -17.33 13.68
C ALA A 653 25.89 -17.03 14.78
N LEU A 654 25.04 -16.02 14.55
CA LEU A 654 23.97 -15.64 15.49
C LEU A 654 23.07 -16.82 15.89
N ALA A 655 22.76 -17.72 14.95
CA ALA A 655 21.88 -18.87 15.14
C ALA A 655 22.37 -19.92 16.16
N THR A 656 23.65 -19.86 16.56
CA THR A 656 24.25 -20.79 17.53
C THR A 656 24.61 -20.14 18.86
N GLN A 657 24.32 -18.85 19.05
CA GLN A 657 24.70 -18.10 20.25
C GLN A 657 23.53 -17.99 21.23
N ALA A 658 23.70 -18.55 22.43
CA ALA A 658 22.82 -18.29 23.56
C ALA A 658 23.39 -17.12 24.37
N GLY A 659 22.66 -16.00 24.44
CA GLY A 659 23.12 -14.81 25.14
C GLY A 659 22.36 -13.53 24.78
N VAL A 660 22.75 -12.43 25.43
CA VAL A 660 22.25 -11.09 25.13
C VAL A 660 23.29 -10.34 24.28
N LEU A 661 22.93 -10.02 23.04
CA LEU A 661 23.74 -9.22 22.14
C LEU A 661 23.46 -7.73 22.36
N HIS A 662 24.47 -6.98 22.77
CA HIS A 662 24.44 -5.53 22.86
C HIS A 662 25.10 -4.93 21.61
N VAL A 663 24.45 -3.95 20.99
CA VAL A 663 24.94 -3.32 19.76
C VAL A 663 24.36 -1.91 19.59
N SER A 664 25.23 -0.94 19.28
CA SER A 664 24.86 0.41 18.88
C SER A 664 24.87 0.51 17.36
N ALA A 665 23.80 0.99 16.75
CA ALA A 665 23.76 1.36 15.34
C ALA A 665 23.80 2.89 15.18
N ARG A 666 24.54 3.38 14.19
CA ARG A 666 24.50 4.77 13.71
C ARG A 666 23.92 4.81 12.31
N PHE A 667 23.13 5.83 12.00
CA PHE A 667 22.62 6.08 10.66
C PHE A 667 23.77 6.23 9.66
N LEU A 668 23.63 5.57 8.50
CA LEU A 668 24.59 5.70 7.41
C LEU A 668 23.79 5.98 6.13
N PRO A 669 23.92 7.18 5.51
CA PRO A 669 23.07 7.55 4.38
C PRO A 669 23.18 6.52 3.23
N PRO A 670 22.04 6.02 2.70
CA PRO A 670 22.03 4.91 1.74
C PRO A 670 22.68 5.29 0.41
N VAL A 671 23.07 4.29 -0.37
CA VAL A 671 23.63 4.48 -1.71
C VAL A 671 22.52 4.82 -2.71
N VAL A 672 22.78 5.79 -3.59
CA VAL A 672 21.88 6.15 -4.70
C VAL A 672 22.07 5.15 -5.85
N GLU A 673 21.43 3.98 -5.75
CA GLU A 673 21.26 3.02 -6.84
C GLU A 673 19.82 2.47 -6.86
N ALA A 674 19.39 1.90 -7.98
CA ALA A 674 18.13 1.16 -8.03
C ALA A 674 18.26 -0.12 -7.17
N SER A 675 17.25 -0.42 -6.35
CA SER A 675 17.35 -1.53 -5.41
C SER A 675 17.39 -2.87 -6.15
N ARG A 676 18.45 -3.64 -5.93
CA ARG A 676 18.59 -5.03 -6.39
C ARG A 676 17.66 -5.99 -5.65
N ASP A 677 17.08 -5.52 -4.55
CA ASP A 677 16.09 -6.23 -3.73
C ASP A 677 14.64 -6.02 -4.23
N VAL A 678 14.47 -5.55 -5.47
CA VAL A 678 13.16 -5.40 -6.14
C VAL A 678 13.16 -6.13 -7.48
N SER A 679 12.10 -6.89 -7.72
CA SER A 679 11.86 -7.60 -8.99
C SER A 679 10.53 -7.18 -9.60
N ASP A 680 10.39 -7.20 -10.93
CA ASP A 680 9.12 -6.90 -11.61
C ASP A 680 7.99 -7.83 -11.13
N THR A 681 8.30 -9.10 -10.90
CA THR A 681 7.36 -10.09 -10.35
C THR A 681 6.96 -9.79 -8.91
N GLY A 682 7.93 -9.44 -8.05
CA GLY A 682 7.64 -9.00 -6.69
C GLY A 682 6.83 -7.70 -6.64
N LEU A 683 7.09 -6.76 -7.55
CA LEU A 683 6.35 -5.51 -7.66
C LEU A 683 4.92 -5.73 -8.17
N LEU A 684 4.72 -6.64 -9.12
CA LEU A 684 3.38 -7.11 -9.54
C LEU A 684 2.62 -7.77 -8.37
N ASN A 685 3.31 -8.56 -7.54
CA ASN A 685 2.72 -9.15 -6.33
C ASN A 685 2.35 -8.07 -5.30
N VAL A 686 3.19 -7.06 -5.05
CA VAL A 686 2.85 -5.89 -4.22
C VAL A 686 1.61 -5.18 -4.76
N VAL A 687 1.54 -4.93 -6.08
CA VAL A 687 0.38 -4.31 -6.73
C VAL A 687 -0.88 -5.17 -6.61
N LYS A 688 -0.77 -6.51 -6.65
CA LYS A 688 -1.88 -7.42 -6.34
C LYS A 688 -2.36 -7.24 -4.89
N VAL A 689 -1.44 -7.28 -3.92
CA VAL A 689 -1.75 -7.10 -2.48
C VAL A 689 -2.42 -5.73 -2.23
N ILE A 690 -2.07 -4.69 -2.98
CA ILE A 690 -2.75 -3.37 -2.96
C ILE A 690 -4.15 -3.46 -3.60
N LYS A 691 -4.32 -4.15 -4.74
CA LYS A 691 -5.61 -4.32 -5.43
C LYS A 691 -6.63 -5.15 -4.67
N ASP A 692 -6.20 -6.06 -3.81
CA ASP A 692 -7.07 -6.89 -2.97
C ASP A 692 -7.69 -6.10 -1.78
N ARG A 693 -7.91 -4.77 -1.94
CA ARG A 693 -8.52 -3.86 -0.95
C ARG A 693 -9.77 -3.20 -1.51
N ILE A 694 -10.73 -2.95 -0.62
CA ILE A 694 -12.07 -2.51 -1.01
C ILE A 694 -12.18 -0.97 -1.07
N SER A 695 -11.40 -0.23 -0.27
CA SER A 695 -11.41 1.24 -0.32
C SER A 695 -10.14 1.84 -0.95
N THR A 696 -10.33 2.90 -1.74
CA THR A 696 -9.22 3.66 -2.33
C THR A 696 -8.29 4.26 -1.29
N ARG A 697 -8.79 4.61 -0.08
CA ARG A 697 -7.95 5.09 1.02
C ARG A 697 -6.96 4.04 1.51
N GLU A 698 -7.40 2.79 1.68
CA GLU A 698 -6.51 1.68 2.06
C GLU A 698 -5.51 1.39 0.94
N MET A 699 -5.94 1.40 -0.33
CA MET A 699 -5.04 1.23 -1.48
C MET A 699 -3.95 2.32 -1.52
N CYS A 700 -4.32 3.59 -1.32
CA CYS A 700 -3.37 4.70 -1.28
C CYS A 700 -2.38 4.59 -0.11
N ALA A 701 -2.84 4.27 1.10
CA ALA A 701 -1.95 4.12 2.25
C ALA A 701 -1.02 2.90 2.12
N MET A 702 -1.53 1.78 1.58
CA MET A 702 -0.72 0.61 1.24
C MET A 702 0.30 0.91 0.15
N LEU A 703 -0.04 1.72 -0.86
CA LEU A 703 0.91 2.17 -1.88
C LEU A 703 2.02 3.02 -1.24
N GLU A 704 1.67 3.99 -0.38
CA GLU A 704 2.64 4.84 0.30
C GLU A 704 3.62 4.04 1.17
N LEU A 705 3.13 3.05 1.93
CA LEU A 705 3.99 2.16 2.70
C LEU A 705 4.82 1.22 1.82
N ALA A 706 4.27 0.77 0.70
CA ALA A 706 5.02 -0.05 -0.27
C ALA A 706 6.17 0.74 -0.91
N THR A 707 5.97 2.00 -1.28
CA THR A 707 6.98 2.81 -2.00
C THR A 707 7.96 3.54 -1.10
N PHE A 708 7.59 3.83 0.16
CA PHE A 708 8.44 4.55 1.12
C PHE A 708 9.86 3.99 1.20
N ASP A 709 10.04 2.67 1.16
CA ASP A 709 11.36 2.03 1.26
C ASP A 709 12.05 1.79 -0.08
N LEU A 710 11.30 1.66 -1.17
CA LEU A 710 11.85 1.17 -2.43
C LEU A 710 12.67 2.25 -3.15
N PHE A 711 13.60 1.76 -3.98
CA PHE A 711 14.41 2.57 -4.90
C PHE A 711 14.13 2.03 -6.30
N LEU A 712 13.24 2.73 -7.02
CA LEU A 712 12.57 2.26 -8.24
C LEU A 712 13.12 2.94 -9.49
N SER A 713 13.12 2.21 -10.60
CA SER A 713 13.39 2.76 -11.92
C SER A 713 12.15 3.45 -12.52
N ALA A 714 12.34 4.20 -13.60
CA ALA A 714 11.21 4.75 -14.35
C ALA A 714 10.29 3.66 -14.93
N ASP A 715 10.81 2.46 -15.22
CA ASP A 715 10.04 1.33 -15.71
C ASP A 715 9.26 0.60 -14.60
N HIS A 716 9.84 0.42 -13.42
CA HIS A 716 9.10 -0.04 -12.24
C HIS A 716 7.92 0.92 -11.93
N MET A 717 8.12 2.22 -12.09
CA MET A 717 7.07 3.24 -11.92
C MET A 717 5.98 3.14 -13.00
N ARG A 718 6.33 2.87 -14.26
CA ARG A 718 5.36 2.57 -15.35
C ARG A 718 4.54 1.33 -15.04
N LEU A 719 5.14 0.28 -14.47
CA LEU A 719 4.46 -0.94 -14.05
C LEU A 719 3.43 -0.66 -12.94
N ILE A 720 3.81 0.10 -11.90
CA ILE A 720 2.87 0.52 -10.83
C ILE A 720 1.68 1.29 -11.41
N VAL A 721 1.93 2.33 -12.21
CA VAL A 721 0.86 3.17 -12.76
C VAL A 721 -0.04 2.37 -13.70
N SER A 722 0.53 1.66 -14.67
CA SER A 722 -0.24 0.93 -15.69
C SER A 722 -1.18 -0.12 -15.10
N HIS A 723 -0.79 -0.75 -13.98
CA HIS A 723 -1.65 -1.66 -13.25
C HIS A 723 -2.62 -0.97 -12.27
N LEU A 724 -2.23 0.06 -11.51
CA LEU A 724 -3.11 0.68 -10.50
C LEU A 724 -4.09 1.74 -11.04
N GLN A 725 -3.83 2.35 -12.20
CA GLN A 725 -4.69 3.38 -12.82
C GLN A 725 -6.14 2.92 -13.10
N SER A 726 -6.41 1.61 -13.08
CA SER A 726 -7.77 1.07 -13.20
C SER A 726 -8.62 1.21 -11.93
N ALA A 727 -8.01 1.62 -10.81
CA ALA A 727 -8.63 1.67 -9.48
C ALA A 727 -8.31 2.95 -8.68
N LEU A 728 -7.20 3.63 -8.98
CA LEU A 728 -6.78 4.90 -8.38
C LEU A 728 -6.57 5.97 -9.44
N ASP A 729 -6.76 7.24 -9.07
CA ASP A 729 -6.36 8.39 -9.90
C ASP A 729 -4.83 8.40 -10.03
N VAL A 730 -4.31 8.67 -11.24
CA VAL A 730 -2.86 8.75 -11.49
C VAL A 730 -2.21 9.83 -10.62
N VAL A 731 -2.92 10.91 -10.29
CA VAL A 731 -2.47 11.92 -9.31
C VAL A 731 -2.21 11.29 -7.94
N ASP A 732 -3.12 10.44 -7.44
CA ASP A 732 -2.99 9.78 -6.14
C ASP A 732 -1.92 8.68 -6.13
N ILE A 733 -1.70 8.01 -7.26
CA ILE A 733 -0.60 7.04 -7.43
C ILE A 733 0.74 7.78 -7.33
N LEU A 734 0.93 8.80 -8.18
CA LEU A 734 2.22 9.50 -8.32
C LEU A 734 2.58 10.32 -7.08
N ALA A 735 1.61 10.93 -6.41
CA ALA A 735 1.81 11.61 -5.13
C ALA A 735 2.55 10.74 -4.08
N ARG A 736 2.29 9.43 -4.12
CA ARG A 736 2.79 8.47 -3.12
C ARG A 736 3.95 7.63 -3.62
N SER A 737 4.23 7.61 -4.92
CA SER A 737 5.30 6.78 -5.51
C SER A 737 6.46 7.57 -6.11
N LEU A 738 6.28 8.83 -6.53
CA LEU A 738 7.30 9.58 -7.25
C LEU A 738 8.61 9.79 -6.45
N HIS A 739 8.51 9.85 -5.12
CA HIS A 739 9.68 9.95 -4.23
C HIS A 739 10.55 8.69 -4.18
N ALA A 740 10.11 7.56 -4.74
CA ALA A 740 10.88 6.32 -4.83
C ALA A 740 11.74 6.25 -6.11
N LEU A 741 11.54 7.17 -7.07
CA LEU A 741 12.20 7.16 -8.38
C LEU A 741 13.68 7.57 -8.27
N VAL A 742 14.59 6.68 -8.68
CA VAL A 742 16.03 6.92 -8.76
C VAL A 742 16.43 7.60 -10.07
N ASP A 743 15.75 7.29 -11.17
CA ASP A 743 16.12 7.70 -12.53
C ASP A 743 15.76 9.17 -12.85
N GLY A 744 16.45 10.11 -12.20
CA GLY A 744 16.21 11.55 -12.33
C GLY A 744 16.24 12.12 -13.76
N ARG A 745 16.88 11.42 -14.71
CA ARG A 745 16.87 11.77 -16.15
C ARG A 745 15.58 11.36 -16.85
N ALA A 746 15.07 10.17 -16.55
CA ALA A 746 13.85 9.62 -17.17
C ALA A 746 12.55 10.19 -16.55
N THR A 747 12.66 10.94 -15.44
CA THR A 747 11.52 11.55 -14.75
C THR A 747 10.67 12.44 -15.65
N LEU A 748 11.27 13.24 -16.56
CA LEU A 748 10.47 14.11 -17.43
C LEU A 748 9.62 13.32 -18.43
N ASP A 749 10.21 12.33 -19.12
CA ASP A 749 9.49 11.47 -20.06
C ASP A 749 8.38 10.69 -19.35
N PHE A 750 8.63 10.25 -18.12
CA PHE A 750 7.65 9.59 -17.28
C PHE A 750 6.49 10.52 -16.87
N LEU A 751 6.77 11.74 -16.40
CA LEU A 751 5.75 12.71 -16.00
C LEU A 751 4.86 13.13 -17.19
N LEU A 752 5.47 13.49 -18.32
CA LEU A 752 4.74 13.92 -19.53
C LEU A 752 3.88 12.80 -20.14
N ALA A 753 4.25 11.53 -19.94
CA ALA A 753 3.48 10.38 -20.42
C ALA A 753 2.26 10.01 -19.55
N HIS A 754 2.19 10.47 -18.29
CA HIS A 754 1.16 10.03 -17.32
C HIS A 754 0.36 11.16 -16.67
N LEU A 755 0.81 12.42 -16.69
CA LEU A 755 0.09 13.57 -16.15
C LEU A 755 -0.22 14.58 -17.24
N SER A 756 -1.49 14.95 -17.40
CA SER A 756 -1.84 16.17 -18.13
C SER A 756 -1.49 17.42 -17.30
N PHE A 757 -1.41 18.60 -17.92
CA PHE A 757 -1.13 19.84 -17.19
C PHE A 757 -2.15 20.18 -16.08
N PRO A 758 -3.47 19.96 -16.26
CA PRO A 758 -4.43 19.94 -15.16
C PRO A 758 -4.02 19.01 -14.01
N ASP A 759 -3.54 17.80 -14.29
CA ASP A 759 -3.20 16.81 -13.26
C ASP A 759 -1.95 17.17 -12.47
N MET A 760 -0.94 17.75 -13.13
CA MET A 760 0.21 18.35 -12.45
C MET A 760 -0.22 19.46 -11.49
N ASN A 761 -1.16 20.33 -11.93
CA ASN A 761 -1.72 21.38 -11.08
C ASN A 761 -2.52 20.78 -9.90
N ARG A 762 -3.31 19.71 -10.13
CA ARG A 762 -4.03 18.97 -9.06
C ARG A 762 -3.05 18.37 -8.05
N LEU A 763 -1.95 17.78 -8.52
CA LEU A 763 -0.89 17.19 -7.68
C LEU A 763 -0.22 18.25 -6.80
N MET A 764 0.22 19.37 -7.40
CA MET A 764 0.84 20.50 -6.69
C MET A 764 -0.08 21.11 -5.61
N ALA A 765 -1.38 21.19 -5.89
CA ALA A 765 -2.38 21.75 -4.98
C ALA A 765 -2.78 20.80 -3.83
N SER A 766 -2.67 19.49 -4.03
CA SER A 766 -3.11 18.47 -3.05
C SER A 766 -1.98 17.93 -2.16
N HIS A 767 -0.78 17.75 -2.73
CA HIS A 767 0.37 17.15 -2.03
C HIS A 767 1.58 18.10 -1.94
N GLY A 768 1.41 19.34 -2.38
CA GLY A 768 2.42 20.40 -2.29
C GLY A 768 3.44 20.40 -3.44
N LEU A 769 4.21 21.48 -3.51
CA LEU A 769 5.21 21.70 -4.57
C LEU A 769 6.34 20.67 -4.55
N VAL A 770 6.73 20.21 -3.35
CA VAL A 770 7.99 19.48 -3.14
C VAL A 770 8.01 18.09 -3.77
N VAL A 771 6.84 17.45 -3.89
CA VAL A 771 6.71 16.10 -4.48
C VAL A 771 7.07 16.08 -5.97
N LEU A 772 6.77 17.16 -6.72
CA LEU A 772 7.26 17.33 -8.10
C LEU A 772 8.66 17.97 -8.15
N HIS A 773 8.98 18.89 -7.24
CA HIS A 773 10.25 19.64 -7.25
C HIS A 773 11.48 18.77 -6.97
N PHE A 774 11.33 17.66 -6.25
CA PHE A 774 12.46 16.77 -5.96
C PHE A 774 12.89 15.96 -7.19
N ASN A 775 14.18 16.01 -7.50
CA ASN A 775 14.81 15.15 -8.49
C ASN A 775 16.22 14.75 -7.99
N PRO A 776 16.56 13.45 -7.84
CA PRO A 776 17.86 13.04 -7.32
C PRO A 776 19.02 13.40 -8.27
N ALA A 777 18.78 13.56 -9.57
CA ALA A 777 19.78 14.03 -10.53
C ALA A 777 19.96 15.56 -10.51
N ASN A 778 18.93 16.32 -10.11
CA ASN A 778 18.97 17.78 -10.01
C ASN A 778 18.37 18.30 -8.69
N PRO A 779 19.08 18.10 -7.56
CA PRO A 779 18.60 18.43 -6.22
C PRO A 779 18.77 19.91 -5.85
N THR A 780 19.38 20.75 -6.70
CA THR A 780 19.70 22.15 -6.37
C THR A 780 18.43 22.99 -6.27
N GLY A 781 18.21 23.64 -5.11
CA GLY A 781 17.03 24.46 -4.86
C GLY A 781 16.74 24.66 -3.37
N ARG A 782 15.65 25.38 -3.07
CA ARG A 782 15.16 25.57 -1.68
C ARG A 782 14.07 24.55 -1.33
N TYR A 783 14.19 23.94 -0.16
CA TYR A 783 13.29 22.90 0.32
C TYR A 783 12.76 23.23 1.72
N ALA A 784 11.51 22.81 1.97
CA ALA A 784 10.85 22.86 3.26
C ALA A 784 10.08 21.54 3.44
N LEU A 785 10.54 20.70 4.35
CA LEU A 785 10.05 19.35 4.59
C LEU A 785 9.32 19.31 5.93
N ASP A 786 7.98 19.29 5.90
CA ASP A 786 7.19 18.93 7.07
C ASP A 786 7.40 17.44 7.38
N LEU A 787 8.11 17.14 8.47
CA LEU A 787 8.47 15.79 8.85
C LEU A 787 7.30 14.99 9.45
N ALA A 788 6.09 15.57 9.60
CA ALA A 788 4.89 14.77 9.88
C ALA A 788 4.51 13.87 8.70
N ASN A 789 4.68 14.36 7.47
CA ASN A 789 4.42 13.60 6.24
C ASN A 789 5.49 12.50 6.03
N ARG A 790 5.05 11.26 5.82
CA ARG A 790 5.93 10.10 5.56
C ARG A 790 6.80 10.34 4.31
N VAL A 791 6.21 10.83 3.22
CA VAL A 791 6.92 11.15 1.96
C VAL A 791 8.06 12.15 2.20
N HIS A 792 7.83 13.20 2.99
CA HIS A 792 8.86 14.20 3.31
C HIS A 792 10.01 13.64 4.16
N ARG A 793 9.74 12.68 5.06
CA ARG A 793 10.81 11.97 5.80
C ARG A 793 11.69 11.14 4.86
N LYS A 794 11.11 10.44 3.87
CA LYS A 794 11.90 9.76 2.83
C LYS A 794 12.67 10.75 1.95
N LEU A 795 12.12 11.94 1.63
CA LEU A 795 12.87 13.00 0.96
C LEU A 795 14.07 13.50 1.80
N ALA A 796 13.93 13.64 3.11
CA ALA A 796 15.06 14.04 3.97
C ALA A 796 16.20 13.01 3.96
N ILE A 797 15.87 11.71 4.01
CA ILE A 797 16.83 10.59 3.87
C ILE A 797 17.51 10.62 2.49
N TRP A 798 16.75 10.91 1.44
CA TRP A 798 17.27 11.10 0.08
C TRP A 798 18.30 12.23 -0.02
N PHE A 799 18.05 13.38 0.61
CA PHE A 799 19.03 14.47 0.62
C PHE A 799 20.30 14.09 1.38
N ALA A 800 20.22 13.31 2.46
CA ALA A 800 21.41 12.78 3.14
C ALA A 800 22.23 11.84 2.24
N ALA A 801 21.56 10.94 1.50
CA ALA A 801 22.18 10.04 0.53
C ALA A 801 22.93 10.80 -0.57
N ILE A 802 22.25 11.75 -1.23
CA ILE A 802 22.83 12.56 -2.30
C ILE A 802 23.98 13.42 -1.77
N ASN A 803 23.82 14.05 -0.59
CA ASN A 803 24.87 14.82 0.07
C ASN A 803 26.13 13.97 0.30
N ARG A 804 25.98 12.75 0.84
CA ARG A 804 27.11 11.84 1.08
C ARG A 804 27.85 11.49 -0.21
N THR A 805 27.14 11.22 -1.30
CA THR A 805 27.73 10.93 -2.62
C THR A 805 28.48 12.14 -3.17
N GLU A 806 27.85 13.32 -3.18
CA GLU A 806 28.45 14.54 -3.74
C GLU A 806 29.62 15.06 -2.90
N MET A 807 29.52 15.03 -1.57
CA MET A 807 30.59 15.35 -0.62
C MET A 807 31.81 14.44 -0.83
N THR A 808 31.59 13.13 -0.98
CA THR A 808 32.68 12.14 -1.23
C THR A 808 33.36 12.38 -2.59
N HIS A 809 32.60 12.73 -3.63
CA HIS A 809 33.15 13.11 -4.92
C HIS A 809 33.97 14.41 -4.81
N SER A 810 33.41 15.45 -4.18
CA SER A 810 34.07 16.74 -3.99
C SER A 810 35.40 16.59 -3.23
N MET A 811 35.43 15.85 -2.13
CA MET A 811 36.68 15.56 -1.38
C MET A 811 37.77 14.87 -2.22
N ARG A 812 37.41 14.05 -3.23
CA ARG A 812 38.36 13.37 -4.12
C ARG A 812 38.89 14.27 -5.24
N VAL A 813 38.06 15.17 -5.76
CA VAL A 813 38.40 16.05 -6.90
C VAL A 813 39.10 17.35 -6.45
N CYS A 814 38.67 17.91 -5.31
CA CYS A 814 39.19 19.18 -4.80
C CYS A 814 40.73 19.27 -4.70
N PRO A 815 41.47 18.29 -4.13
CA PRO A 815 42.92 18.40 -3.90
C PRO A 815 43.80 18.58 -5.15
N ARG A 816 43.25 18.51 -6.36
CA ARG A 816 43.96 18.73 -7.63
C ARG A 816 43.44 19.90 -8.46
N LEU A 817 42.22 20.40 -8.19
CA LEU A 817 41.50 21.29 -9.11
C LEU A 817 40.61 22.36 -8.46
N ARG A 818 40.15 22.19 -7.20
CA ARG A 818 39.04 22.99 -6.64
C ARG A 818 39.15 23.22 -5.12
N GLY A 819 38.90 24.44 -4.66
CA GLY A 819 38.64 24.72 -3.25
C GLY A 819 37.28 24.17 -2.77
N ASN A 820 37.10 24.08 -1.45
CA ASN A 820 35.83 23.74 -0.81
C ASN A 820 34.89 24.96 -0.84
N THR A 821 33.62 24.77 -1.20
CA THR A 821 32.61 25.83 -1.35
C THR A 821 31.33 25.64 -0.50
N SER A 822 31.40 24.74 0.48
CA SER A 822 30.33 24.54 1.48
C SER A 822 30.26 25.67 2.51
N GLN A 823 29.06 26.02 2.99
CA GLN A 823 28.85 27.15 3.92
C GLN A 823 29.61 26.99 5.27
N ARG A 824 29.96 25.75 5.64
CA ARG A 824 30.60 25.41 6.92
C ARG A 824 32.04 24.89 6.77
N GLY A 825 32.55 24.73 5.55
CA GLY A 825 33.87 24.12 5.30
C GLY A 825 33.90 22.59 5.44
N THR A 826 32.73 21.94 5.50
CA THR A 826 32.56 20.50 5.72
C THR A 826 32.50 19.67 4.41
N PHE A 827 32.46 20.33 3.24
CA PHE A 827 32.10 19.75 1.93
C PHE A 827 30.64 19.28 1.82
N ALA A 828 29.78 19.58 2.79
CA ALA A 828 28.34 19.33 2.70
C ALA A 828 27.64 20.36 1.78
N ASN A 829 26.60 19.91 1.09
CA ASN A 829 25.83 20.69 0.11
C ASN A 829 24.56 21.33 0.68
N PHE A 830 24.26 21.08 1.96
CA PHE A 830 23.24 21.80 2.73
C PHE A 830 23.70 23.21 3.08
N ARG A 831 22.75 24.15 3.04
CA ARG A 831 22.94 25.57 3.40
C ARG A 831 21.71 26.12 4.11
N ASN A 832 21.93 27.18 4.90
CA ASN A 832 20.88 27.95 5.58
C ASN A 832 19.91 27.10 6.42
N GLU A 833 20.41 25.99 7.00
CA GLU A 833 19.57 24.93 7.56
C GLU A 833 18.82 25.37 8.82
N LYS A 834 17.53 25.05 8.90
CA LYS A 834 16.67 25.35 10.05
C LYS A 834 15.73 24.21 10.38
N PHE A 835 15.49 24.00 11.67
CA PHE A 835 14.43 23.13 12.16
C PHE A 835 13.48 23.92 13.05
N ASN A 836 12.19 23.95 12.70
CA ASN A 836 11.16 24.79 13.32
C ASN A 836 11.59 26.28 13.42
N GLY A 837 12.26 26.79 12.38
CA GLY A 837 12.75 28.17 12.31
C GLY A 837 14.09 28.44 13.03
N HIS A 838 14.52 27.58 13.93
CA HIS A 838 15.82 27.68 14.61
C HIS A 838 16.94 27.12 13.74
N GLY A 839 18.12 27.75 13.74
CA GLY A 839 19.28 27.27 12.98
C GLY A 839 19.73 25.86 13.42
N LEU A 840 19.99 24.99 12.44
CA LEU A 840 20.45 23.62 12.63
C LEU A 840 21.80 23.42 11.92
N GLU A 841 22.49 22.31 12.20
CA GLU A 841 23.51 21.75 11.30
C GLU A 841 23.08 20.33 10.93
N VAL A 842 22.85 20.08 9.63
CA VAL A 842 22.32 18.79 9.16
C VAL A 842 23.47 17.79 9.04
N THR A 843 23.62 16.96 10.06
CA THR A 843 24.61 15.87 10.16
C THR A 843 23.92 14.51 10.24
N ASP A 844 24.65 13.41 10.03
CA ASP A 844 24.09 12.05 10.13
C ASP A 844 23.41 11.78 11.50
N ARG A 845 23.88 12.45 12.57
CA ARG A 845 23.27 12.41 13.91
C ARG A 845 21.86 13.00 14.00
N PHE A 846 21.45 13.85 13.06
CA PHE A 846 20.06 14.29 12.95
C PHE A 846 19.14 13.16 12.47
N PHE A 847 19.67 12.26 11.63
CA PHE A 847 18.96 11.11 11.09
C PHE A 847 19.02 9.89 12.01
N ASP A 848 20.02 9.81 12.90
CA ASP A 848 20.07 8.80 13.98
C ASP A 848 18.70 8.66 14.68
N LYS A 849 18.06 9.80 15.00
CA LYS A 849 16.71 9.90 15.55
C LYS A 849 15.87 10.93 14.78
N LEU A 850 15.69 10.68 13.47
CA LEU A 850 14.93 11.51 12.54
C LEU A 850 13.55 11.92 13.13
N PRO A 851 13.28 13.22 13.34
CA PRO A 851 12.03 13.65 13.98
C PRO A 851 10.79 13.27 13.17
N THR A 852 9.72 12.88 13.89
CA THR A 852 8.42 12.51 13.28
C THR A 852 7.47 13.70 13.11
N LYS A 853 7.87 14.91 13.52
CA LYS A 853 7.08 16.16 13.48
C LYS A 853 8.00 17.38 13.36
N GLY A 854 7.47 18.48 12.83
CA GLY A 854 8.19 19.75 12.67
C GLY A 854 8.76 19.95 11.26
N THR A 855 9.13 21.19 10.94
CA THR A 855 9.56 21.57 9.59
C THR A 855 11.08 21.71 9.50
N LEU A 856 11.70 20.98 8.59
CA LEU A 856 13.10 21.11 8.21
C LEU A 856 13.21 21.97 6.94
N GLU A 857 13.79 23.16 7.03
CA GLU A 857 14.09 24.03 5.89
C GLU A 857 15.59 24.05 5.58
N PHE A 858 15.95 24.07 4.30
CA PHE A 858 17.33 24.26 3.83
C PHE A 858 17.35 24.70 2.36
N ASP A 859 18.44 25.34 1.97
CA ASP A 859 18.86 25.44 0.58
C ASP A 859 19.82 24.26 0.30
N TYR A 860 19.62 23.52 -0.79
CA TYR A 860 20.53 22.47 -1.25
C TYR A 860 21.25 22.95 -2.51
N VAL A 861 22.57 22.78 -2.55
CA VAL A 861 23.42 23.26 -3.66
C VAL A 861 24.39 22.17 -4.09
N SER A 862 24.10 21.49 -5.21
CA SER A 862 25.05 20.51 -5.76
C SER A 862 26.38 21.20 -6.10
N THR A 863 27.47 20.69 -5.55
CA THR A 863 28.85 21.14 -5.83
C THR A 863 29.48 20.44 -7.04
N THR A 864 28.80 19.42 -7.59
CA THR A 864 29.23 18.76 -8.84
C THR A 864 28.97 19.66 -10.05
N ARG A 865 29.79 19.53 -11.10
CA ARG A 865 29.73 20.30 -12.36
C ARG A 865 30.06 19.36 -13.53
N PRO A 866 29.75 19.73 -14.79
CA PRO A 866 30.20 18.96 -15.95
C PRO A 866 31.73 18.87 -15.97
N ASP A 867 32.27 17.71 -16.36
CA ASP A 867 33.71 17.47 -16.51
C ASP A 867 34.30 18.27 -17.70
N ASP A 868 35.63 18.37 -17.79
CA ASP A 868 36.33 19.23 -18.78
C ASP A 868 36.15 18.75 -20.23
N ASP A 869 35.82 17.47 -20.42
CA ASP A 869 35.53 16.80 -21.69
C ASP A 869 34.03 16.64 -21.99
N ALA A 870 33.15 17.19 -21.13
CA ALA A 870 31.70 17.06 -21.28
C ALA A 870 31.17 17.77 -22.54
N THR A 871 30.43 17.03 -23.37
CA THR A 871 29.83 17.58 -24.60
C THR A 871 28.74 18.60 -24.29
N VAL A 872 29.00 19.87 -24.66
CA VAL A 872 28.03 20.96 -24.60
C VAL A 872 26.89 20.70 -25.60
N VAL A 873 25.65 20.85 -25.12
CA VAL A 873 24.44 20.68 -25.94
C VAL A 873 24.15 21.94 -26.76
N ASP A 874 23.66 21.79 -27.99
CA ASP A 874 23.48 22.88 -28.95
C ASP A 874 22.16 23.67 -28.75
N GLU A 875 22.07 24.82 -29.42
CA GLU A 875 20.91 25.72 -29.33
C GLU A 875 19.60 25.08 -29.85
N THR A 876 19.66 24.16 -30.82
CA THR A 876 18.46 23.48 -31.32
C THR A 876 17.91 22.47 -30.31
N ALA A 877 18.78 21.73 -29.62
CA ALA A 877 18.37 20.85 -28.52
C ALA A 877 17.86 21.64 -27.30
N VAL A 878 18.46 22.79 -26.96
CA VAL A 878 17.92 23.70 -25.92
C VAL A 878 16.52 24.19 -26.30
N THR A 879 16.32 24.56 -27.56
CA THR A 879 14.99 24.96 -28.08
C THR A 879 14.00 23.79 -28.04
N ALA A 880 14.43 22.56 -28.35
CA ALA A 880 13.60 21.37 -28.25
C ALA A 880 13.22 21.03 -26.79
N LEU A 881 14.12 21.22 -25.82
CA LEU A 881 13.82 21.06 -24.39
C LEU A 881 12.78 22.08 -23.91
N LEU A 882 12.87 23.34 -24.36
CA LEU A 882 11.89 24.38 -24.06
C LEU A 882 10.52 24.07 -24.68
N ALA A 883 10.48 23.61 -25.94
CA ALA A 883 9.25 23.19 -26.60
C ALA A 883 8.58 21.99 -25.89
N ARG A 884 9.38 21.01 -25.42
CA ARG A 884 8.91 19.83 -24.67
C ARG A 884 8.23 20.16 -23.34
N ILE A 885 8.50 21.32 -22.74
CA ILE A 885 7.85 21.79 -21.50
C ILE A 885 6.81 22.89 -21.76
N GLU A 886 6.46 23.15 -23.04
CA GLU A 886 5.59 24.23 -23.50
C GLU A 886 6.03 25.64 -23.07
N ALA A 887 7.34 25.87 -22.90
CA ALA A 887 7.88 27.18 -22.56
C ALA A 887 7.87 28.12 -23.77
N GLU A 888 6.78 28.86 -23.96
CA GLU A 888 6.66 29.92 -24.97
C GLU A 888 7.46 31.19 -24.59
N LEU A 889 7.70 32.07 -25.57
CA LEU A 889 8.26 33.41 -25.33
C LEU A 889 7.14 34.37 -24.88
N TRP A 890 7.36 35.08 -23.77
CA TRP A 890 6.37 35.99 -23.16
C TRP A 890 6.74 37.46 -23.38
N SER A 891 5.71 38.31 -23.50
CA SER A 891 5.84 39.75 -23.29
C SER A 891 5.87 40.08 -21.79
N ASP A 892 6.21 41.32 -21.44
CA ASP A 892 6.38 41.73 -20.03
C ASP A 892 5.10 41.59 -19.18
N TYR A 893 3.91 41.53 -19.77
CA TYR A 893 2.66 41.35 -19.04
C TYR A 893 2.20 39.88 -18.99
N VAL A 894 2.27 39.28 -17.79
CA VAL A 894 1.78 37.91 -17.53
C VAL A 894 0.42 37.93 -16.80
N PRO A 895 -0.67 37.45 -17.43
CA PRO A 895 -1.97 37.24 -16.77
C PRO A 895 -1.87 36.29 -15.58
N ALA A 896 -2.62 36.59 -14.50
CA ALA A 896 -2.53 35.86 -13.23
C ALA A 896 -2.68 34.32 -13.36
N HIS A 897 -3.59 33.85 -14.23
CA HIS A 897 -3.81 32.42 -14.45
C HIS A 897 -2.60 31.71 -15.08
N ARG A 898 -1.82 32.39 -15.95
CA ARG A 898 -0.60 31.85 -16.58
C ARG A 898 0.60 31.78 -15.65
N ARG A 899 0.63 32.59 -14.57
CA ARG A 899 1.71 32.55 -13.56
C ARG A 899 1.82 31.19 -12.84
N LEU A 900 0.75 30.39 -12.84
CA LEU A 900 0.76 29.01 -12.35
C LEU A 900 1.40 28.05 -13.37
N ASP A 901 1.03 28.14 -14.65
CA ASP A 901 1.67 27.38 -15.74
C ASP A 901 3.19 27.59 -15.74
N MET A 902 3.65 28.83 -15.57
CA MET A 902 5.07 29.17 -15.60
C MET A 902 5.84 28.66 -14.37
N LYS A 903 5.21 28.64 -13.20
CA LYS A 903 5.79 28.00 -12.01
C LYS A 903 5.95 26.49 -12.21
N ARG A 904 5.01 25.84 -12.93
CA ARG A 904 5.11 24.42 -13.33
C ARG A 904 6.17 24.20 -14.41
N GLN A 905 6.26 25.06 -15.41
CA GLN A 905 7.30 25.00 -16.46
C GLN A 905 8.71 25.01 -15.87
N VAL A 906 8.98 25.80 -14.83
CA VAL A 906 10.29 25.79 -14.17
C VAL A 906 10.57 24.50 -13.38
N LEU A 907 9.54 23.81 -12.85
CA LEU A 907 9.72 22.45 -12.30
C LEU A 907 10.07 21.46 -13.43
N LEU A 908 9.32 21.48 -14.52
CA LEU A 908 9.56 20.60 -15.68
C LEU A 908 10.95 20.84 -16.28
N LEU A 909 11.41 22.10 -16.32
CA LEU A 909 12.77 22.48 -16.71
C LEU A 909 13.84 21.81 -15.82
N GLN A 910 13.62 21.74 -14.50
CA GLN A 910 14.55 21.12 -13.57
C GLN A 910 14.78 19.62 -13.86
N HIS A 911 13.73 18.91 -14.33
CA HIS A 911 13.88 17.55 -14.88
C HIS A 911 14.45 17.56 -16.31
N ALA A 912 14.07 18.51 -17.16
CA ALA A 912 14.52 18.62 -18.56
C ALA A 912 16.05 18.80 -18.70
N LEU A 913 16.68 19.49 -17.76
CA LEU A 913 18.13 19.72 -17.76
C LEU A 913 18.94 18.54 -17.20
N CYS A 914 18.30 17.46 -16.73
CA CYS A 914 18.98 16.36 -16.06
C CYS A 914 19.93 15.57 -16.98
N GLY A 915 21.24 15.84 -16.86
CA GLY A 915 22.28 15.23 -17.69
C GLY A 915 22.57 15.99 -18.99
N VAL A 916 22.05 17.21 -19.12
CA VAL A 916 22.40 18.18 -20.16
C VAL A 916 23.65 18.95 -19.72
N THR A 917 24.52 19.35 -20.65
CA THR A 917 25.62 20.30 -20.41
C THR A 917 25.28 21.62 -21.10
N LEU A 918 25.16 22.70 -20.32
CA LEU A 918 24.74 24.02 -20.80
C LEU A 918 25.90 25.02 -20.79
N THR A 919 25.78 26.07 -21.60
CA THR A 919 26.55 27.30 -21.42
C THR A 919 25.73 28.38 -20.70
N THR A 920 26.41 29.39 -20.16
CA THR A 920 25.79 30.64 -19.67
C THR A 920 24.96 31.32 -20.76
N ALA A 921 25.37 31.23 -22.04
CA ALA A 921 24.59 31.70 -23.18
C ALA A 921 23.29 30.90 -23.38
N HIS A 922 23.30 29.58 -23.18
CA HIS A 922 22.09 28.75 -23.21
C HIS A 922 21.17 29.01 -22.00
N VAL A 923 21.72 29.26 -20.80
CA VAL A 923 20.92 29.71 -19.64
C VAL A 923 20.29 31.08 -19.91
N ARG A 924 21.03 32.02 -20.50
CA ARG A 924 20.49 33.33 -20.93
C ARG A 924 19.41 33.18 -22.02
N LEU A 925 19.48 32.17 -22.89
CA LEU A 925 18.39 31.85 -23.83
C LEU A 925 17.16 31.35 -23.08
N ILE A 926 17.30 30.33 -22.23
CA ILE A 926 16.21 29.79 -21.40
C ILE A 926 15.54 30.91 -20.58
N MET A 927 16.30 31.84 -20.00
CA MET A 927 15.78 33.00 -19.25
C MET A 927 14.95 34.00 -20.08
N GLN A 928 14.98 33.96 -21.42
CA GLN A 928 14.11 34.80 -22.26
C GLN A 928 12.67 34.29 -22.28
N HIS A 929 12.45 32.99 -22.09
CA HIS A 929 11.12 32.37 -21.98
C HIS A 929 10.46 32.63 -20.62
N PHE A 930 11.17 33.26 -19.67
CA PHE A 930 10.66 33.60 -18.34
C PHE A 930 10.84 35.11 -18.08
N PRO A 931 9.77 35.93 -18.06
CA PRO A 931 9.84 37.37 -17.92
C PRO A 931 10.17 37.81 -16.49
N THR A 932 10.61 39.05 -16.34
CA THR A 932 10.98 39.67 -15.05
C THR A 932 9.78 40.07 -14.18
N SER A 933 8.57 40.17 -14.74
CA SER A 933 7.35 40.61 -14.05
C SER A 933 6.73 39.56 -13.09
N VAL A 934 7.42 38.46 -12.85
CA VAL A 934 7.06 37.40 -11.90
C VAL A 934 8.25 37.13 -10.97
N ASP A 935 8.18 37.65 -9.75
CA ASP A 935 9.28 37.66 -8.78
C ASP A 935 9.90 36.26 -8.56
N GLY A 936 11.24 36.20 -8.56
CA GLY A 936 12.00 34.97 -8.33
C GLY A 936 11.88 33.90 -9.42
N LEU A 937 11.12 34.11 -10.50
CA LEU A 937 10.93 33.11 -11.55
C LEU A 937 12.25 32.84 -12.30
N ARG A 938 12.97 33.91 -12.68
CA ARG A 938 14.30 33.80 -13.30
C ARG A 938 15.34 33.24 -12.33
N LEU A 939 15.29 33.61 -11.05
CA LEU A 939 16.17 32.99 -10.06
C LEU A 939 16.00 31.46 -10.03
N LYS A 940 14.77 30.94 -10.05
CA LYS A 940 14.53 29.48 -10.07
C LYS A 940 15.06 28.80 -11.33
N VAL A 941 14.97 29.45 -12.50
CA VAL A 941 15.61 28.98 -13.74
C VAL A 941 17.12 28.85 -13.56
N VAL A 942 17.77 29.84 -12.93
CA VAL A 942 19.21 29.79 -12.63
C VAL A 942 19.55 28.69 -11.63
N LEU A 943 18.78 28.52 -10.55
CA LEU A 943 18.97 27.42 -9.60
C LEU A 943 18.88 26.04 -10.27
N ALA A 944 17.86 25.82 -11.10
CA ALA A 944 17.65 24.57 -11.83
C ALA A 944 18.74 24.27 -12.88
N ALA A 945 19.38 25.31 -13.44
CA ALA A 945 20.46 25.17 -14.42
C ALA A 945 21.86 25.10 -13.81
N HIS A 946 22.08 25.66 -12.61
CA HIS A 946 23.39 25.93 -12.01
C HIS A 946 24.34 24.72 -11.93
N ARG A 947 23.81 23.51 -11.69
CA ARG A 947 24.59 22.26 -11.69
C ARG A 947 25.25 21.96 -13.04
N TYR A 948 24.62 22.39 -14.14
CA TYR A 948 24.91 21.97 -15.51
C TYR A 948 25.63 23.02 -16.36
N ILE A 949 25.92 24.20 -15.81
CA ILE A 949 26.68 25.24 -16.50
C ILE A 949 28.15 24.80 -16.60
N PHE A 950 28.67 24.80 -17.83
CA PHE A 950 30.05 24.45 -18.16
C PHE A 950 30.99 25.64 -17.98
N ASP A 951 30.68 26.78 -18.60
CA ASP A 951 31.47 28.02 -18.60
C ASP A 951 31.10 28.94 -17.43
N MET A 952 31.20 28.43 -16.20
CA MET A 952 30.86 29.19 -14.98
C MET A 952 31.70 30.46 -14.80
N GLU A 953 32.85 30.57 -15.46
CA GLU A 953 33.62 31.80 -15.62
C GLU A 953 32.82 32.95 -16.26
N ASN A 954 31.85 32.66 -17.13
CA ASN A 954 31.01 33.66 -17.82
C ASN A 954 29.71 33.98 -17.07
N PHE A 955 29.55 33.54 -15.81
CA PHE A 955 28.27 33.57 -15.09
C PHE A 955 27.67 34.99 -14.90
N GLU A 956 28.45 36.05 -15.12
CA GLU A 956 27.96 37.43 -15.29
C GLU A 956 26.82 37.54 -16.31
N VAL A 957 26.94 36.84 -17.44
CA VAL A 957 25.97 36.83 -18.56
C VAL A 957 24.56 36.41 -18.09
N VAL A 958 24.49 35.61 -17.04
CA VAL A 958 23.27 35.16 -16.35
C VAL A 958 22.88 36.17 -15.25
N TYR A 959 23.84 36.56 -14.40
CA TYR A 959 23.68 37.50 -13.29
C TYR A 959 23.07 38.85 -13.70
N GLU A 960 23.51 39.43 -14.82
CA GLU A 960 22.96 40.68 -15.34
C GLU A 960 21.45 40.62 -15.58
N LYS A 961 20.92 39.47 -15.99
CA LYS A 961 19.53 39.32 -16.43
C LYS A 961 18.57 38.96 -15.29
N LEU A 962 19.10 38.85 -14.06
CA LEU A 962 18.36 38.80 -12.79
C LEU A 962 18.07 40.21 -12.24
N LEU A 963 16.93 40.34 -11.56
CA LEU A 963 16.58 41.55 -10.80
C LEU A 963 17.52 41.77 -9.60
N PRO A 964 17.73 43.00 -9.10
CA PRO A 964 18.55 43.26 -7.91
C PRO A 964 18.14 42.46 -6.66
N SER A 965 16.84 42.24 -6.49
CA SER A 965 16.26 41.36 -5.45
C SER A 965 16.67 39.90 -5.65
N ASP A 966 16.50 39.35 -6.86
CA ASP A 966 16.87 37.98 -7.23
C ASP A 966 18.38 37.75 -7.06
N ARG A 967 19.22 38.73 -7.41
CA ARG A 967 20.69 38.66 -7.25
C ARG A 967 21.10 38.46 -5.80
N LYS A 968 20.49 39.19 -4.85
CA LYS A 968 20.78 39.01 -3.41
C LYS A 968 20.31 37.64 -2.88
N HIS A 969 19.16 37.17 -3.33
CA HIS A 969 18.68 35.83 -2.98
C HIS A 969 19.56 34.73 -3.59
N MET A 970 20.05 34.90 -4.82
CA MET A 970 20.98 33.98 -5.48
C MET A 970 22.24 33.74 -4.65
N PHE A 971 22.92 34.80 -4.20
CA PHE A 971 24.11 34.65 -3.35
C PHE A 971 23.80 34.07 -1.97
N THR A 972 22.61 34.35 -1.42
CA THR A 972 22.15 33.75 -0.15
C THR A 972 21.95 32.24 -0.28
N THR A 973 21.29 31.79 -1.35
CA THR A 973 20.95 30.39 -1.60
C THR A 973 22.14 29.58 -2.10
N LEU A 974 22.88 30.05 -3.12
CA LEU A 974 24.00 29.31 -3.73
C LEU A 974 25.33 29.49 -2.98
N GLY A 975 25.50 30.61 -2.27
CA GLY A 975 26.79 31.03 -1.71
C GLY A 975 27.70 31.65 -2.79
N TYR A 976 28.35 32.77 -2.45
CA TYR A 976 29.22 33.51 -3.38
C TYR A 976 30.27 32.62 -4.07
N LEU A 977 30.93 31.72 -3.33
CA LEU A 977 31.97 30.82 -3.87
C LEU A 977 31.48 29.88 -5.00
N ASN A 978 30.17 29.65 -5.13
CA ASN A 978 29.61 28.78 -6.16
C ASN A 978 29.14 29.53 -7.43
N THR A 979 29.22 30.87 -7.45
CA THR A 979 28.68 31.73 -8.53
C THR A 979 29.56 32.93 -8.91
N LEU A 980 30.54 33.31 -8.09
CA LEU A 980 31.38 34.49 -8.34
C LEU A 980 32.30 34.26 -9.54
N ASN A 981 32.27 35.19 -10.51
CA ASN A 981 33.29 35.27 -11.55
C ASN A 981 34.58 35.90 -10.94
N PRO A 982 35.72 35.19 -10.91
CA PRO A 982 36.98 35.73 -10.40
C PRO A 982 37.55 36.90 -11.24
N LEU A 983 37.14 37.04 -12.51
CA LEU A 983 37.57 38.13 -13.37
C LEU A 983 36.74 39.41 -13.17
N ASN A 984 35.45 39.26 -12.82
CA ASN A 984 34.55 40.37 -12.53
C ASN A 984 34.03 40.30 -11.08
N VAL A 985 34.79 40.92 -10.19
CA VAL A 985 34.55 40.97 -8.74
C VAL A 985 34.02 42.32 -8.26
N ASP A 986 33.70 43.26 -9.15
CA ASP A 986 33.28 44.64 -8.84
C ASP A 986 31.83 44.69 -8.33
N LEU A 987 31.64 44.12 -7.14
CA LEU A 987 30.37 43.83 -6.51
C LEU A 987 30.30 44.41 -5.10
N GLU A 988 29.07 44.53 -4.60
CA GLU A 988 28.77 44.79 -3.19
C GLU A 988 28.39 43.48 -2.50
N PHE A 989 29.01 43.22 -1.36
CA PHE A 989 28.93 41.99 -0.59
C PHE A 989 28.33 42.27 0.79
N ASP A 990 27.29 41.53 1.18
CA ASP A 990 26.67 41.56 2.51
C ASP A 990 26.97 40.23 3.21
N LEU A 991 28.09 40.18 3.93
CA LEU A 991 28.69 38.92 4.38
C LEU A 991 28.41 38.65 5.86
N ALA A 992 27.86 37.47 6.15
CA ALA A 992 27.79 36.94 7.50
C ALA A 992 29.11 36.23 7.82
N MET A 993 29.92 36.82 8.70
CA MET A 993 31.27 36.32 9.02
C MET A 993 31.25 35.06 9.90
N THR A 994 30.07 34.67 10.39
CA THR A 994 29.78 33.35 10.98
C THR A 994 29.99 32.21 10.00
N ASP A 995 29.79 32.47 8.71
CA ASP A 995 29.78 31.45 7.67
C ASP A 995 31.19 31.26 7.11
N TRP A 996 31.59 30.02 6.90
CA TRP A 996 32.96 29.67 6.53
C TRP A 996 33.31 30.11 5.11
N ASP A 997 32.36 29.98 4.17
CA ASP A 997 32.56 30.37 2.77
C ASP A 997 32.67 31.89 2.60
N ASN A 998 31.89 32.66 3.37
CA ASN A 998 32.03 34.12 3.44
C ASN A 998 33.42 34.53 3.96
N ARG A 999 33.96 33.85 4.99
CA ARG A 999 35.34 34.13 5.47
C ARG A 999 36.41 33.76 4.45
N VAL A 1000 36.22 32.67 3.70
CA VAL A 1000 37.13 32.26 2.62
C VAL A 1000 37.08 33.26 1.45
N LEU A 1001 35.89 33.75 1.09
CA LEU A 1001 35.75 34.84 0.13
C LEU A 1001 36.53 36.08 0.57
N VAL A 1002 36.32 36.57 1.80
CA VAL A 1002 37.07 37.73 2.32
C VAL A 1002 38.57 37.47 2.29
N ARG A 1003 39.02 36.25 2.60
CA ARG A 1003 40.44 35.89 2.50
C ARG A 1003 40.97 36.02 1.07
N THR A 1004 40.31 35.41 0.09
CA THR A 1004 40.76 35.50 -1.30
C THR A 1004 40.70 36.93 -1.82
N LEU A 1005 39.69 37.72 -1.46
CA LEU A 1005 39.66 39.15 -1.81
C LEU A 1005 40.87 39.89 -1.19
N VAL A 1006 41.18 39.68 0.09
CA VAL A 1006 42.37 40.27 0.77
C VAL A 1006 43.69 39.78 0.15
N GLU A 1007 43.77 38.55 -0.33
CA GLU A 1007 44.95 38.01 -1.04
C GLU A 1007 45.11 38.60 -2.44
N MET A 1008 44.02 38.76 -3.22
CA MET A 1008 44.03 39.50 -4.50
C MET A 1008 44.51 40.93 -4.30
N ILE A 1009 43.97 41.60 -3.28
CA ILE A 1009 44.36 42.95 -2.89
C ILE A 1009 45.84 42.97 -2.52
N THR A 1010 46.33 42.02 -1.72
CA THR A 1010 47.76 41.96 -1.37
C THR A 1010 48.68 41.91 -2.60
N ASN A 1011 48.23 41.28 -3.70
CA ASN A 1011 48.97 41.17 -4.96
C ASN A 1011 48.71 42.31 -5.97
N ASP A 1012 47.72 43.19 -5.76
CA ASP A 1012 47.31 44.23 -6.71
C ASP A 1012 46.82 45.50 -5.97
N PRO A 1013 47.41 46.70 -6.18
CA PRO A 1013 47.03 47.93 -5.50
C PRO A 1013 45.61 48.43 -5.87
N LEU A 1014 44.59 47.75 -5.32
CA LEU A 1014 43.15 47.93 -5.53
C LEU A 1014 42.47 48.50 -4.28
N ASP A 1015 41.24 49.01 -4.45
CA ASP A 1015 40.46 49.58 -3.36
C ASP A 1015 39.29 48.66 -2.97
N LEU A 1016 39.44 47.99 -1.82
CA LEU A 1016 38.34 47.39 -1.08
C LEU A 1016 37.86 48.37 -0.02
N ILE A 1017 36.58 48.72 -0.10
CA ILE A 1017 35.92 49.76 0.69
C ILE A 1017 34.95 49.10 1.67
N LYS A 1018 35.00 49.49 2.94
CA LYS A 1018 34.04 49.02 3.96
C LYS A 1018 32.78 49.86 3.89
N LEU A 1019 31.62 49.23 3.83
CA LEU A 1019 30.32 49.90 3.71
C LEU A 1019 29.66 50.20 5.08
N ASP A 1020 30.14 49.58 6.16
CA ASP A 1020 29.45 49.54 7.46
C ASP A 1020 29.51 50.84 8.29
N ASP A 1021 30.04 51.96 7.77
CA ASP A 1021 30.37 53.13 8.58
C ASP A 1021 29.91 54.46 7.94
N ALA A 1022 28.81 54.99 8.48
CA ALA A 1022 28.21 56.25 8.05
C ALA A 1022 29.08 57.50 8.36
N SER A 1023 30.21 57.36 9.05
CA SER A 1023 31.14 58.45 9.33
C SER A 1023 32.23 58.64 8.25
N ILE A 1024 32.47 57.64 7.40
CA ILE A 1024 33.65 57.58 6.53
C ILE A 1024 33.44 58.41 5.24
N LYS A 1025 33.83 59.69 5.31
CA LYS A 1025 33.83 60.63 4.17
C LYS A 1025 35.08 60.58 3.28
N LEU A 1026 36.03 59.68 3.55
CA LEU A 1026 37.20 59.40 2.70
C LEU A 1026 37.37 57.89 2.54
N GLY A 1027 37.60 57.41 1.32
CA GLY A 1027 37.85 55.99 1.06
C GLY A 1027 39.10 55.47 1.76
N LEU A 1028 38.91 54.75 2.86
CA LEU A 1028 39.97 53.98 3.54
C LEU A 1028 40.09 52.62 2.86
N SER A 1029 41.26 52.34 2.27
CA SER A 1029 41.54 51.02 1.71
C SER A 1029 41.79 50.01 2.84
N ILE A 1030 40.97 48.94 2.86
CA ILE A 1030 40.98 47.91 3.92
C ILE A 1030 42.32 47.16 4.04
N TYR A 1031 43.16 47.24 3.00
CA TYR A 1031 44.59 46.85 2.96
C TYR A 1031 45.37 47.02 4.28
N SER A 1032 45.11 48.10 5.01
CA SER A 1032 45.82 48.45 6.25
C SER A 1032 45.24 47.83 7.52
N MET A 1033 44.04 47.23 7.45
CA MET A 1033 43.26 46.75 8.60
C MET A 1033 43.20 45.23 8.73
N PHE A 1034 43.34 44.46 7.64
CA PHE A 1034 43.28 42.99 7.69
C PHE A 1034 44.39 42.31 6.88
N SER A 1035 45.16 41.45 7.55
CA SER A 1035 45.88 40.33 6.94
C SER A 1035 44.96 39.10 6.73
N PRO A 1036 45.31 38.13 5.86
CA PRO A 1036 44.61 36.85 5.71
C PRO A 1036 44.42 36.03 7.01
N SER A 1037 45.22 36.31 8.04
CA SER A 1037 45.20 35.70 9.37
C SER A 1037 44.36 36.45 10.42
N SER A 1038 43.85 37.65 10.11
CA SER A 1038 43.15 38.54 11.04
C SER A 1038 41.64 38.71 10.77
N ILE A 1039 41.12 37.97 9.79
CA ILE A 1039 39.74 38.10 9.30
C ILE A 1039 38.74 37.75 10.42
N PRO A 1040 37.72 38.60 10.70
CA PRO A 1040 36.73 38.35 11.75
C PRO A 1040 36.00 37.01 11.59
N THR A 1041 35.71 36.36 12.73
CA THR A 1041 35.00 35.08 12.80
C THR A 1041 33.50 35.21 13.10
N THR A 1042 33.02 36.42 13.38
CA THR A 1042 31.65 36.71 13.81
C THR A 1042 31.21 38.10 13.33
N GLY A 1043 29.89 38.33 13.31
CA GLY A 1043 29.29 39.61 12.89
C GLY A 1043 28.90 39.64 11.40
N ARG A 1044 28.51 40.82 10.92
CA ARG A 1044 28.33 41.12 9.49
C ARG A 1044 29.44 42.06 9.00
N MET A 1045 29.73 42.01 7.71
CA MET A 1045 30.63 42.94 7.04
C MET A 1045 30.08 43.29 5.65
N GLY A 1046 29.80 44.58 5.45
CA GLY A 1046 29.51 45.16 4.15
C GLY A 1046 30.81 45.55 3.45
N LEU A 1047 31.05 44.97 2.27
CA LEU A 1047 32.24 45.25 1.45
C LEU A 1047 31.85 45.67 0.04
N ARG A 1048 32.60 46.60 -0.54
CA ARG A 1048 32.58 46.88 -1.98
C ARG A 1048 33.99 46.76 -2.53
N PHE A 1049 34.16 45.90 -3.53
CA PHE A 1049 35.41 45.77 -4.27
C PHE A 1049 35.39 46.72 -5.48
N VAL A 1050 36.50 47.42 -5.74
CA VAL A 1050 36.62 48.34 -6.88
C VAL A 1050 37.95 48.18 -7.60
N SER A 1051 37.89 47.71 -8.85
CA SER A 1051 39.00 47.69 -9.81
C SER A 1051 39.49 49.11 -10.14
N ARG A 1052 40.80 49.36 -10.03
CA ARG A 1052 41.38 50.63 -10.48
C ARG A 1052 41.55 50.65 -12.01
N PRO A 1053 41.24 51.77 -12.70
CA PRO A 1053 41.21 51.83 -14.17
C PRO A 1053 42.60 51.93 -14.84
N ASN A 1054 43.71 51.89 -14.10
CA ASN A 1054 45.04 52.24 -14.60
C ASN A 1054 45.90 51.06 -15.09
N LYS A 1055 45.34 49.84 -15.13
CA LYS A 1055 46.00 48.64 -15.70
C LYS A 1055 45.28 48.19 -16.97
N SER A 1056 45.99 47.56 -17.90
CA SER A 1056 45.34 46.94 -19.05
C SER A 1056 44.47 45.75 -18.62
N HIS A 1057 43.44 45.45 -19.41
CA HIS A 1057 42.55 44.33 -19.15
C HIS A 1057 43.29 42.99 -19.11
N ALA A 1058 44.32 42.80 -19.94
CA ALA A 1058 45.14 41.59 -19.97
C ALA A 1058 45.94 41.39 -18.67
N GLU A 1059 46.60 42.44 -18.16
CA GLU A 1059 47.34 42.38 -16.89
C GLU A 1059 46.40 42.07 -15.70
N LEU A 1060 45.22 42.68 -15.69
CA LEU A 1060 44.19 42.43 -14.68
C LEU A 1060 43.70 40.98 -14.72
N VAL A 1061 43.46 40.42 -15.91
CA VAL A 1061 43.09 39.00 -16.08
C VAL A 1061 44.21 38.08 -15.59
N GLN A 1062 45.45 38.29 -16.03
CA GLN A 1062 46.60 37.46 -15.67
C GLN A 1062 46.89 37.45 -14.16
N LEU A 1063 46.75 38.61 -13.49
CA LEU A 1063 46.97 38.77 -12.05
C LEU A 1063 45.81 38.23 -11.19
N ARG A 1064 44.57 38.31 -11.70
CA ARG A 1064 43.41 37.63 -11.08
C ARG A 1064 43.56 36.12 -11.20
N GLN A 1065 43.88 35.61 -12.39
CA GLN A 1065 44.05 34.18 -12.64
C GLN A 1065 45.13 33.53 -11.77
N SER A 1066 46.27 34.19 -11.56
CA SER A 1066 47.36 33.65 -10.72
C SER A 1066 46.95 33.55 -9.24
N THR A 1067 46.17 34.51 -8.75
CA THR A 1067 45.67 34.49 -7.36
C THR A 1067 44.48 33.53 -7.18
N PHE A 1068 43.58 33.45 -8.17
CA PHE A 1068 42.39 32.57 -8.13
C PHE A 1068 42.65 31.10 -8.45
N HIS A 1069 43.91 30.62 -8.41
CA HIS A 1069 44.24 29.20 -8.57
C HIS A 1069 43.56 28.26 -7.53
N ALA A 1070 42.96 28.80 -6.46
CA ALA A 1070 42.19 28.05 -5.46
C ALA A 1070 40.70 27.82 -5.80
N PHE A 1071 40.13 28.46 -6.84
CA PHE A 1071 38.68 28.38 -7.13
C PHE A 1071 38.30 27.25 -8.10
N LEU A 1072 37.00 26.92 -8.16
CA LEU A 1072 36.39 25.76 -8.85
C LEU A 1072 36.81 25.52 -10.33
N PHE A 1073 37.33 26.54 -11.00
CA PHE A 1073 37.60 26.57 -12.46
C PHE A 1073 39.04 26.96 -12.80
N ALA A 1074 39.97 26.86 -11.85
CA ALA A 1074 41.37 27.26 -11.98
C ALA A 1074 42.14 26.58 -13.13
N ALA A 1075 41.64 25.47 -13.69
CA ALA A 1075 42.16 24.86 -14.91
C ALA A 1075 41.59 25.51 -16.18
N ARG A 1076 40.26 25.63 -16.30
CA ARG A 1076 39.58 26.24 -17.46
C ARG A 1076 39.97 27.69 -17.69
N LEU A 1077 40.09 28.48 -16.62
CA LEU A 1077 40.55 29.87 -16.71
C LEU A 1077 41.94 29.97 -17.35
N ARG A 1078 42.88 29.06 -17.02
CA ARG A 1078 44.21 28.98 -17.63
C ARG A 1078 44.20 28.56 -19.11
N ALA A 1079 43.12 27.93 -19.59
CA ALA A 1079 42.95 27.57 -21.00
C ALA A 1079 42.21 28.66 -21.80
N ALA A 1080 41.22 29.33 -21.20
CA ALA A 1080 40.45 30.42 -21.81
C ALA A 1080 41.31 31.67 -22.06
N HIS A 1081 42.22 31.99 -21.12
CA HIS A 1081 43.32 32.90 -21.36
C HIS A 1081 44.61 32.22 -20.88
N PRO A 1082 45.42 31.63 -21.78
CA PRO A 1082 46.78 31.23 -21.43
C PRO A 1082 47.58 32.46 -21.02
N ARG A 1083 48.64 32.26 -20.23
CA ARG A 1083 49.59 33.34 -19.95
C ARG A 1083 50.13 33.84 -21.29
N VAL A 1084 50.16 35.16 -21.46
CA VAL A 1084 51.04 35.75 -22.47
C VAL A 1084 52.45 35.43 -21.99
N ASP A 1085 53.19 34.65 -22.77
CA ASP A 1085 54.55 34.28 -22.42
C ASP A 1085 55.41 35.54 -22.32
N GLU A 1086 55.93 35.82 -21.12
CA GLU A 1086 57.03 36.77 -20.96
C GLU A 1086 58.20 36.23 -21.78
N GLY A 1087 58.61 37.00 -22.80
CA GLY A 1087 59.50 36.51 -23.86
C GLY A 1087 60.78 35.92 -23.29
N ASN A 1088 61.05 34.65 -23.62
CA ASN A 1088 62.24 33.91 -23.20
C ASN A 1088 63.51 34.75 -23.41
N PRO A 1089 64.21 35.19 -22.35
CA PRO A 1089 65.38 36.06 -22.48
C PRO A 1089 66.58 35.40 -23.18
N ASN A 1090 66.55 34.08 -23.35
CA ASN A 1090 67.63 33.26 -23.92
C ASN A 1090 67.24 32.61 -25.26
N ALA A 1091 66.32 33.21 -26.03
CA ALA A 1091 66.00 32.79 -27.39
C ALA A 1091 66.76 33.64 -28.44
N SER A 1092 67.98 33.20 -28.78
CA SER A 1092 68.80 33.70 -29.89
C SER A 1092 68.88 32.68 -31.02
#